data_AF-A0A2D6SRU4-F1
#
_entry.id   AF-A0A2D6SRU4-F1
#
_cell.length_a   1.000
_cell.length_b   1.000
_cell.length_c   1.000
_cell.angle_alpha   90.00
_cell.angle_beta   90.00
_cell.angle_gamma   90.00
#
_symmetry.space_group_name_H-M   'P 1'
#
loop_
_entity.id
_entity.type
_entity.pdbx_description
1 polymer ?
#
loop_
_entity_poly.entity_id
_entity_poly.type
_entity_poly.pdbx_seq_one_letter_code
_entity_poly.pdbx_strand_id
1 'polypeptide(L)'
;MQLLMSSLRGIINVPRRVRARLGAKWCVVLLLIPPTVFGSIHFGLRAAMVVALSVIGCILASVVPRIIAKKDYTFAHPGTIITGLLLGLTLSAETPIYMIVVGALVAQLPGKYKPRWLGRNPFNPAALGRTAVAVLEFTDPLTSAAWKNADAISGASALFKDAGGHLRPAIWTIFAGFNKGAIGETSEMMLLPVCILMLCFVVVKRQAAIAMIVTVPLLVISLPATSDIVGHAPWALNPLVYLLSSNTFLLATFFATDPMTTPRSRFGCVIFGVSVAVLGVLGRLYTTIPGMEMYAVLVGNMAVPVLDGTLWRKLFRRNRPQFAMADGSTVELPVPLDDSIAPGARFAVESFFATNGGEEPEIPDTGELVRLPSALCDEPFAVFRKVVADATPENVLQIIRESGLRGCGGARFPVHRKWEAVLAEENPRILVVNGQEGEPETFKDRFIMQNYARVAVEGMAILATVIEPEEIVFVVTSRCANAVRQIKAAVDELRATREGAALPPIRVVPGADLYVCGEETALIQSLEPRRAEPQLRPPYPFQSGLRGLPTLVQNVETVSWLPSIVQHGPEWFRGTGGGVQLVSLSGAVRNPGVYEVETGTTLDEILKMGGGLAQGEELRAIAVGGPSSGLLPPTNLGLPFEHSALQDAGAALGTGAVRVFAKSECIVAEALKAARFFRDESCGRCTPCRVGTSEIVRLWERAAETQNAGDELGMIGEVADVMRQASICGLGVAACNRVLSVVRHWPEVIQPHTADAEVERSQQCQV
;
A
#
# COMPACT_ATOMS: atom_id res chain seq x y z
N MET A 1 -42.38 14.14 11.90
CA MET A 1 -41.24 14.27 10.95
C MET A 1 -39.91 13.85 11.55
N GLN A 2 -39.52 14.35 12.74
CA GLN A 2 -38.27 13.93 13.44
C GLN A 2 -38.21 12.43 13.80
N LEU A 3 -39.30 11.84 14.29
CA LEU A 3 -39.39 10.38 14.53
C LEU A 3 -39.17 9.56 13.25
N LEU A 4 -39.79 9.98 12.14
CA LEU A 4 -39.61 9.37 10.83
C LEU A 4 -38.16 9.49 10.35
N MET A 5 -37.52 10.65 10.55
CA MET A 5 -36.10 10.87 10.21
C MET A 5 -35.16 10.09 11.12
N SER A 6 -35.51 9.83 12.38
CA SER A 6 -34.71 9.01 13.31
C SER A 6 -34.75 7.53 12.93
N SER A 7 -35.91 7.01 12.55
CA SER A 7 -36.07 5.64 12.05
C SER A 7 -35.39 5.46 10.70
N LEU A 8 -35.49 6.45 9.81
CA LEU A 8 -34.75 6.46 8.54
C LEU A 8 -33.23 6.51 8.75
N ARG A 9 -32.72 7.30 9.72
CA ARG A 9 -31.28 7.29 10.08
C ARG A 9 -30.84 5.96 10.65
N GLY A 10 -31.65 5.30 11.47
CA GLY A 10 -31.39 3.95 11.98
C GLY A 10 -31.25 2.93 10.85
N ILE A 11 -32.19 2.92 9.90
CA ILE A 11 -32.20 2.04 8.73
C ILE A 11 -31.01 2.32 7.79
N ILE A 12 -30.62 3.60 7.62
CA ILE A 12 -29.47 4.02 6.79
C ILE A 12 -28.13 3.67 7.44
N ASN A 13 -28.05 3.67 8.78
CA ASN A 13 -26.80 3.41 9.52
C ASN A 13 -26.50 1.92 9.69
N VAL A 14 -27.50 1.04 9.65
CA VAL A 14 -27.29 -0.42 9.78
C VAL A 14 -26.35 -0.97 8.68
N PRO A 15 -26.55 -0.68 7.37
CA PRO A 15 -25.63 -1.12 6.32
C PRO A 15 -24.21 -0.56 6.47
N ARG A 16 -24.06 0.66 7.00
CA ARG A 16 -22.75 1.30 7.23
C ARG A 16 -22.00 0.65 8.39
N ARG A 17 -22.67 0.36 9.49
CA ARG A 17 -22.09 -0.37 10.64
C ARG A 17 -21.73 -1.80 10.28
N VAL A 18 -22.58 -2.49 9.51
CA VAL A 18 -22.29 -3.84 9.00
C VAL A 18 -21.08 -3.82 8.09
N ARG A 19 -20.95 -2.81 7.21
CA ARG A 19 -19.78 -2.62 6.36
C ARG A 19 -18.50 -2.36 7.15
N ALA A 20 -18.54 -1.49 8.16
CA ALA A 20 -17.37 -1.22 9.01
C ALA A 20 -16.89 -2.45 9.79
N ARG A 21 -17.82 -3.34 10.19
CA ARG A 21 -17.49 -4.58 10.93
C ARG A 21 -17.00 -5.72 10.03
N LEU A 22 -17.61 -5.91 8.86
CA LEU A 22 -17.34 -7.06 7.98
C LEU A 22 -16.35 -6.72 6.86
N GLY A 23 -16.18 -5.45 6.51
CA GLY A 23 -15.41 -5.00 5.36
C GLY A 23 -16.19 -5.14 4.03
N ALA A 24 -15.88 -4.27 3.08
CA ALA A 24 -16.65 -4.12 1.83
C ALA A 24 -16.79 -5.41 1.01
N LYS A 25 -15.75 -6.26 0.96
CA LYS A 25 -15.78 -7.52 0.20
C LYS A 25 -16.77 -8.53 0.78
N TRP A 26 -16.83 -8.67 2.11
CA TRP A 26 -17.80 -9.55 2.75
C TRP A 26 -19.24 -9.04 2.60
N CYS A 27 -19.44 -7.73 2.56
CA CYS A 27 -20.75 -7.17 2.19
C CYS A 27 -21.18 -7.59 0.78
N VAL A 28 -20.28 -7.60 -0.20
CA VAL A 28 -20.61 -8.08 -1.56
C VAL A 28 -20.95 -9.57 -1.55
N VAL A 29 -20.22 -10.39 -0.79
CA VAL A 29 -20.57 -11.82 -0.62
C VAL A 29 -21.99 -11.97 -0.06
N LEU A 30 -22.32 -11.27 1.02
CA LEU A 30 -23.65 -11.33 1.63
C LEU A 30 -24.75 -10.86 0.68
N LEU A 31 -24.47 -9.84 -0.12
CA LEU A 31 -25.39 -9.32 -1.13
C LEU A 31 -25.65 -10.31 -2.27
N LEU A 32 -24.69 -11.17 -2.61
CA LEU A 32 -24.85 -12.19 -3.65
C LEU A 32 -25.54 -13.48 -3.16
N ILE A 33 -25.73 -13.66 -1.84
CA ILE A 33 -26.43 -14.83 -1.29
C ILE A 33 -27.92 -14.85 -1.67
N PRO A 34 -28.73 -13.81 -1.45
CA PRO A 34 -30.14 -13.81 -1.82
C PRO A 34 -30.43 -14.20 -3.28
N PRO A 35 -29.75 -13.63 -4.30
CA PRO A 35 -29.98 -14.08 -5.67
C PRO A 35 -29.53 -15.52 -5.90
N THR A 36 -28.43 -15.95 -5.28
CA THR A 36 -27.97 -17.35 -5.37
C THR A 36 -29.00 -18.34 -4.80
N VAL A 37 -29.58 -18.02 -3.63
CA VAL A 37 -30.60 -18.84 -2.98
C VAL A 37 -31.88 -18.86 -3.81
N PHE A 38 -32.32 -17.71 -4.31
CA PHE A 38 -33.52 -17.62 -5.14
C PHE A 38 -33.40 -18.46 -6.42
N GLY A 39 -32.30 -18.29 -7.17
CA GLY A 39 -32.06 -19.09 -8.39
C GLY A 39 -31.95 -20.58 -8.09
N SER A 40 -31.39 -20.96 -6.93
CA SER A 40 -31.31 -22.36 -6.49
C SER A 40 -32.68 -22.96 -6.14
N ILE A 41 -33.58 -22.17 -5.53
CA ILE A 41 -34.95 -22.61 -5.24
C ILE A 41 -35.72 -22.80 -6.56
N HIS A 42 -35.54 -21.90 -7.51
CA HIS A 42 -36.28 -21.91 -8.78
C HIS A 42 -35.87 -23.06 -9.71
N PHE A 43 -34.56 -23.29 -9.90
CA PHE A 43 -34.03 -24.33 -10.78
C PHE A 43 -33.73 -25.66 -10.06
N GLY A 44 -33.94 -25.71 -8.74
CA GLY A 44 -33.71 -26.89 -7.92
C GLY A 44 -32.22 -27.18 -7.67
N LEU A 45 -31.96 -28.39 -7.17
CA LEU A 45 -30.65 -28.79 -6.63
C LEU A 45 -29.49 -28.64 -7.64
N ARG A 46 -29.75 -28.78 -8.94
CA ARG A 46 -28.72 -28.63 -9.97
C ARG A 46 -28.14 -27.22 -10.01
N ALA A 47 -28.96 -26.17 -9.88
CA ALA A 47 -28.45 -24.80 -9.84
C ALA A 47 -27.60 -24.54 -8.59
N ALA A 48 -28.00 -25.07 -7.43
CA ALA A 48 -27.21 -25.00 -6.21
C ALA A 48 -25.83 -25.67 -6.40
N MET A 49 -25.80 -26.83 -7.08
CA MET A 49 -24.55 -27.52 -7.41
C MET A 49 -23.66 -26.68 -8.33
N VAL A 50 -24.21 -26.05 -9.37
CA VAL A 50 -23.44 -25.21 -10.32
C VAL A 50 -22.76 -24.05 -9.60
N VAL A 51 -23.48 -23.35 -8.71
CA VAL A 51 -22.91 -22.24 -7.95
C VAL A 51 -21.87 -22.73 -6.93
N ALA A 52 -22.18 -23.81 -6.20
CA ALA A 52 -21.25 -24.40 -5.23
C ALA A 52 -19.95 -24.85 -5.90
N LEU A 53 -20.05 -25.55 -7.04
CA LEU A 53 -18.88 -26.00 -7.81
C LEU A 53 -18.08 -24.82 -8.38
N SER A 54 -18.74 -23.74 -8.80
CA SER A 54 -18.05 -22.50 -9.23
C SER A 54 -17.24 -21.88 -8.08
N VAL A 55 -17.80 -21.82 -6.87
CA VAL A 55 -17.13 -21.30 -5.68
C VAL A 55 -15.98 -22.20 -5.23
N ILE A 56 -16.22 -23.50 -5.09
CA ILE A 56 -15.22 -24.50 -4.72
C ILE A 56 -14.08 -24.51 -5.74
N GLY A 57 -14.42 -24.56 -7.03
CA GLY A 57 -13.47 -24.51 -8.13
C GLY A 57 -12.58 -23.25 -8.07
N CYS A 58 -13.17 -22.08 -7.80
CA CYS A 58 -12.39 -20.84 -7.64
C CYS A 58 -11.50 -20.88 -6.40
N ILE A 59 -11.97 -21.42 -5.27
CA ILE A 59 -11.15 -21.56 -4.05
C ILE A 59 -9.95 -22.47 -4.32
N LEU A 60 -10.18 -23.65 -4.89
CA LEU A 60 -9.14 -24.62 -5.22
C LEU A 60 -8.15 -24.05 -6.26
N ALA A 61 -8.65 -23.44 -7.34
CA ALA A 61 -7.82 -22.83 -8.37
C ALA A 61 -6.97 -21.66 -7.83
N SER A 62 -7.41 -20.99 -6.75
CA SER A 62 -6.63 -19.91 -6.13
C SER A 62 -5.46 -20.38 -5.27
N VAL A 63 -5.42 -21.67 -4.90
CA VAL A 63 -4.32 -22.27 -4.13
C VAL A 63 -3.06 -22.38 -4.99
N VAL A 64 -3.19 -22.81 -6.24
CA VAL A 64 -2.06 -23.06 -7.16
C VAL A 64 -1.17 -21.82 -7.37
N PRO A 65 -1.71 -20.63 -7.75
CA PRO A 65 -0.95 -19.37 -7.81
C PRO A 65 -0.15 -19.01 -6.57
N ARG A 66 -0.66 -19.34 -5.38
CA ARG A 66 -0.14 -18.86 -4.09
C ARG A 66 0.87 -19.82 -3.47
N ILE A 67 0.72 -21.12 -3.73
CA ILE A 67 1.78 -22.12 -3.49
C ILE A 67 3.02 -21.72 -4.31
N ILE A 68 2.85 -21.42 -5.60
CA ILE A 68 3.97 -21.02 -6.46
C ILE A 68 4.59 -19.69 -5.98
N ALA A 69 3.79 -18.79 -5.38
CA ALA A 69 4.26 -17.50 -4.88
C ALA A 69 4.80 -17.50 -3.43
N LYS A 70 4.85 -18.65 -2.73
CA LYS A 70 5.30 -18.79 -1.32
C LYS A 70 4.72 -17.74 -0.36
N LYS A 71 3.39 -17.54 -0.36
CA LYS A 71 2.70 -16.60 0.55
C LYS A 71 1.79 -17.33 1.54
N ASP A 72 1.64 -16.78 2.75
CA ASP A 72 0.73 -17.29 3.78
C ASP A 72 -0.73 -17.36 3.31
N TYR A 73 -1.43 -18.39 3.77
CA TYR A 73 -2.75 -18.78 3.27
C TYR A 73 -3.84 -18.62 4.34
N THR A 74 -4.84 -17.79 4.04
CA THR A 74 -6.14 -17.82 4.72
C THR A 74 -7.13 -18.59 3.85
N PHE A 75 -7.69 -19.68 4.38
CA PHE A 75 -8.75 -20.45 3.71
C PHE A 75 -9.96 -19.55 3.42
N ALA A 76 -10.51 -19.64 2.19
CA ALA A 76 -11.73 -18.93 1.78
C ALA A 76 -11.67 -17.37 1.76
N HIS A 77 -10.67 -16.79 1.09
CA HIS A 77 -10.61 -15.32 0.90
C HIS A 77 -11.85 -14.76 0.16
N PRO A 78 -12.49 -13.67 0.66
CA PRO A 78 -13.78 -13.19 0.15
C PRO A 78 -13.77 -12.81 -1.32
N GLY A 79 -12.67 -12.24 -1.82
CA GLY A 79 -12.53 -11.92 -3.25
C GLY A 79 -12.54 -13.14 -4.19
N THR A 80 -12.23 -14.34 -3.68
CA THR A 80 -12.32 -15.58 -4.48
C THR A 80 -13.74 -16.14 -4.44
N ILE A 81 -14.41 -16.03 -3.29
CA ILE A 81 -15.83 -16.38 -3.13
C ILE A 81 -16.70 -15.52 -4.05
N ILE A 82 -16.48 -14.19 -4.09
CA ILE A 82 -17.20 -13.28 -5.00
C ILE A 82 -17.03 -13.74 -6.45
N THR A 83 -15.81 -14.05 -6.89
CA THR A 83 -15.57 -14.54 -8.26
C THR A 83 -16.36 -15.80 -8.56
N GLY A 84 -16.38 -16.77 -7.63
CA GLY A 84 -17.11 -18.02 -7.81
C GLY A 84 -18.63 -17.85 -7.80
N LEU A 85 -19.17 -16.99 -6.92
CA LEU A 85 -20.61 -16.67 -6.89
C LEU A 85 -21.04 -15.97 -8.17
N LEU A 86 -20.28 -14.95 -8.61
CA LEU A 86 -20.56 -14.24 -9.86
C LEU A 86 -20.46 -15.18 -11.06
N LEU A 87 -19.43 -16.03 -11.16
CA LEU A 87 -19.34 -17.03 -12.22
C LEU A 87 -20.56 -17.96 -12.19
N GLY A 88 -20.90 -18.54 -11.05
CA GLY A 88 -22.05 -19.46 -10.92
C GLY A 88 -23.38 -18.83 -11.34
N LEU A 89 -23.63 -17.56 -10.98
CA LEU A 89 -24.82 -16.81 -11.39
C LEU A 89 -24.88 -16.55 -12.90
N THR A 90 -23.77 -16.65 -13.61
CA THR A 90 -23.71 -16.43 -15.07
C THR A 90 -23.88 -17.69 -15.90
N LEU A 91 -23.96 -18.85 -15.24
CA LEU A 91 -24.08 -20.16 -15.87
C LEU A 91 -25.52 -20.68 -15.78
N SER A 92 -25.86 -21.62 -16.66
CA SER A 92 -27.12 -22.36 -16.64
C SER A 92 -27.06 -23.47 -15.60
N ALA A 93 -28.23 -23.87 -15.07
CA ALA A 93 -28.34 -25.05 -14.20
C ALA A 93 -27.93 -26.37 -14.91
N GLU A 94 -27.85 -26.36 -16.24
CA GLU A 94 -27.49 -27.51 -17.06
C GLU A 94 -26.01 -27.51 -17.51
N THR A 95 -25.23 -26.49 -17.14
CA THR A 95 -23.82 -26.40 -17.53
C THR A 95 -23.03 -27.62 -17.02
N PRO A 96 -22.31 -28.35 -17.90
CA PRO A 96 -21.50 -29.49 -17.49
C PRO A 96 -20.45 -29.15 -16.45
N ILE A 97 -20.22 -30.07 -15.50
CA ILE A 97 -19.26 -29.90 -14.40
C ILE A 97 -17.86 -29.56 -14.92
N TYR A 98 -17.41 -30.20 -16.01
CA TYR A 98 -16.08 -29.95 -16.54
C TYR A 98 -15.92 -28.50 -17.06
N MET A 99 -16.96 -27.92 -17.67
CA MET A 99 -16.94 -26.52 -18.12
C MET A 99 -16.86 -25.57 -16.92
N ILE A 100 -17.58 -25.87 -15.83
CA ILE A 100 -17.51 -25.09 -14.59
C ILE A 100 -16.08 -25.08 -14.04
N VAL A 101 -15.42 -26.25 -14.02
CA VAL A 101 -14.03 -26.38 -13.56
C VAL A 101 -13.08 -25.56 -14.44
N VAL A 102 -13.21 -25.66 -15.77
CA VAL A 102 -12.38 -24.86 -16.70
C VAL A 102 -12.63 -23.36 -16.51
N GLY A 103 -13.90 -22.94 -16.40
CA GLY A 103 -14.27 -21.55 -16.14
C GLY A 103 -13.67 -21.03 -14.83
N ALA A 104 -13.70 -21.83 -13.77
CA ALA A 104 -13.13 -21.46 -12.48
C ALA A 104 -11.58 -21.39 -12.52
N LEU A 105 -10.94 -22.30 -13.23
CA LEU A 105 -9.49 -22.27 -13.47
C LEU A 105 -9.09 -21.02 -14.24
N VAL A 106 -9.77 -20.69 -15.35
CA VAL A 106 -9.48 -19.49 -16.14
C VAL A 106 -9.79 -18.22 -15.35
N ALA A 107 -10.83 -18.21 -14.53
CA ALA A 107 -11.13 -17.06 -13.67
C ALA A 107 -9.99 -16.76 -12.68
N GLN A 108 -9.31 -17.78 -12.13
CA GLN A 108 -8.28 -17.58 -11.11
C GLN A 108 -6.85 -17.57 -11.64
N LEU A 109 -6.52 -18.39 -12.65
CA LEU A 109 -5.16 -18.51 -13.18
C LEU A 109 -4.80 -17.24 -13.97
N PRO A 110 -5.22 -16.99 -15.22
CA PRO A 110 -4.87 -15.74 -15.89
C PRO A 110 -5.48 -14.50 -15.23
N GLY A 111 -6.64 -14.61 -14.58
CA GLY A 111 -7.26 -13.50 -13.83
C GLY A 111 -6.48 -13.06 -12.58
N LYS A 112 -5.57 -13.87 -12.03
CA LYS A 112 -4.75 -13.49 -10.85
C LYS A 112 -3.27 -13.90 -10.92
N TYR A 113 -2.80 -14.53 -12.00
CA TYR A 113 -1.43 -15.03 -12.19
C TYR A 113 -0.66 -14.20 -13.25
N LYS A 114 0.36 -13.48 -12.75
CA LYS A 114 1.41 -12.58 -13.33
C LYS A 114 1.87 -12.77 -14.81
N PRO A 115 2.37 -11.71 -15.51
CA PRO A 115 3.62 -10.97 -15.22
C PRO A 115 3.50 -9.43 -15.16
N ARG A 116 4.58 -8.81 -14.68
CA ARG A 116 4.84 -7.39 -14.37
C ARG A 116 4.60 -6.33 -15.47
N TRP A 117 3.80 -6.58 -16.50
CA TRP A 117 3.70 -5.63 -17.62
C TRP A 117 2.66 -4.52 -17.48
N LEU A 118 1.71 -4.61 -16.57
CA LEU A 118 0.93 -3.46 -16.06
C LEU A 118 0.31 -3.89 -14.74
N GLY A 119 0.50 -3.12 -13.65
CA GLY A 119 -0.05 -3.39 -12.32
C GLY A 119 -1.58 -3.27 -12.19
N ARG A 120 -2.32 -3.80 -13.16
CA ARG A 120 -3.77 -3.84 -13.27
C ARG A 120 -4.11 -5.17 -13.94
N ASN A 121 -4.89 -6.01 -13.27
CA ASN A 121 -5.53 -7.12 -13.96
C ASN A 121 -6.43 -6.51 -15.07
N PRO A 122 -6.19 -6.78 -16.36
CA PRO A 122 -6.92 -6.12 -17.43
C PRO A 122 -8.33 -6.67 -17.61
N PHE A 123 -8.71 -7.75 -16.91
CA PHE A 123 -10.00 -8.41 -17.11
C PHE A 123 -10.68 -8.76 -15.80
N ASN A 124 -11.98 -8.51 -15.70
CA ASN A 124 -12.76 -9.03 -14.59
C ASN A 124 -12.64 -10.58 -14.54
N PRO A 125 -12.16 -11.16 -13.42
CA PRO A 125 -11.92 -12.60 -13.30
C PRO A 125 -13.15 -13.47 -13.59
N ALA A 126 -14.32 -13.09 -13.08
CA ALA A 126 -15.54 -13.87 -13.27
C ALA A 126 -16.03 -13.78 -14.72
N ALA A 127 -15.94 -12.61 -15.35
CA ALA A 127 -16.31 -12.45 -16.76
C ALA A 127 -15.36 -13.25 -17.66
N LEU A 128 -14.06 -13.25 -17.36
CA LEU A 128 -13.08 -14.05 -18.10
C LEU A 128 -13.37 -15.55 -17.97
N GLY A 129 -13.75 -16.01 -16.78
CA GLY A 129 -14.23 -17.38 -16.55
C GLY A 129 -15.48 -17.71 -17.39
N ARG A 130 -16.46 -16.80 -17.44
CA ARG A 130 -17.66 -16.97 -18.28
C ARG A 130 -17.32 -17.05 -19.77
N THR A 131 -16.37 -16.26 -20.25
CA THR A 131 -15.88 -16.34 -21.63
C THR A 131 -15.24 -17.68 -21.93
N ALA A 132 -14.46 -18.25 -21.02
CA ALA A 132 -13.90 -19.59 -21.21
C ALA A 132 -15.01 -20.64 -21.37
N VAL A 133 -16.06 -20.57 -20.54
CA VAL A 133 -17.23 -21.45 -20.68
C VAL A 133 -17.92 -21.22 -22.04
N ALA A 134 -18.10 -19.95 -22.46
CA ALA A 134 -18.72 -19.61 -23.74
C ALA A 134 -17.94 -20.16 -24.95
N VAL A 135 -16.61 -20.12 -24.91
CA VAL A 135 -15.76 -20.67 -25.97
C VAL A 135 -15.94 -22.19 -26.05
N LEU A 136 -16.01 -22.87 -24.89
CA LEU A 136 -16.26 -24.31 -24.85
C LEU A 136 -17.65 -24.66 -25.37
N GLU A 137 -18.67 -23.88 -24.99
CA GLU A 137 -20.05 -23.98 -25.51
C GLU A 137 -20.06 -23.83 -27.05
N PHE A 138 -19.24 -22.94 -27.61
CA PHE A 138 -19.16 -22.71 -29.07
C PHE A 138 -18.40 -23.79 -29.84
N THR A 139 -17.50 -24.55 -29.20
CA THR A 139 -16.70 -25.62 -29.85
C THR A 139 -17.40 -26.99 -29.91
N ASP A 140 -18.39 -27.23 -29.06
CA ASP A 140 -19.14 -28.49 -28.99
C ASP A 140 -20.15 -28.79 -30.16
N PRO A 141 -20.64 -27.80 -30.96
CA PRO A 141 -21.50 -28.06 -32.11
C PRO A 141 -20.88 -28.93 -33.22
N LEU A 142 -19.57 -29.19 -33.18
CA LEU A 142 -18.86 -29.98 -34.19
C LEU A 142 -18.93 -31.50 -33.96
N THR A 143 -19.45 -32.01 -32.83
CA THR A 143 -19.33 -33.46 -32.52
C THR A 143 -20.55 -34.24 -31.99
N SER A 144 -21.70 -33.64 -31.65
CA SER A 144 -22.85 -34.50 -31.24
C SER A 144 -24.26 -33.95 -31.50
N ALA A 145 -25.16 -34.85 -31.92
CA ALA A 145 -26.59 -34.59 -32.16
C ALA A 145 -27.45 -34.51 -30.88
N ALA A 146 -26.86 -34.78 -29.70
CA ALA A 146 -27.58 -34.83 -28.42
C ALA A 146 -27.74 -33.45 -27.74
N TRP A 147 -27.16 -32.39 -28.32
CA TRP A 147 -27.02 -31.08 -27.68
C TRP A 147 -27.84 -29.95 -28.32
N LYS A 148 -28.89 -30.29 -29.10
CA LYS A 148 -29.88 -29.30 -29.59
C LYS A 148 -30.55 -28.44 -28.50
N ASN A 149 -30.37 -28.77 -27.22
CA ASN A 149 -31.04 -28.13 -26.09
C ASN A 149 -30.16 -27.43 -25.06
N ALA A 150 -28.83 -27.57 -25.10
CA ALA A 150 -28.01 -26.92 -24.07
C ALA A 150 -27.99 -25.39 -24.16
N ASP A 151 -28.25 -24.85 -25.36
CA ASP A 151 -28.52 -23.43 -25.60
C ASP A 151 -29.94 -23.16 -26.14
N ALA A 152 -30.84 -24.15 -26.09
CA ALA A 152 -32.28 -23.85 -26.11
C ALA A 152 -32.72 -23.17 -24.79
N ILE A 153 -31.92 -23.28 -23.73
CA ILE A 153 -32.29 -23.03 -22.33
C ILE A 153 -31.66 -21.76 -21.73
N SER A 154 -30.78 -21.04 -22.44
CA SER A 154 -30.71 -19.58 -22.31
C SER A 154 -31.40 -18.99 -23.54
N GLY A 155 -32.67 -18.61 -23.41
CA GLY A 155 -33.29 -17.78 -24.43
C GLY A 155 -32.50 -16.50 -24.50
N ALA A 156 -31.91 -16.16 -25.65
CA ALA A 156 -31.24 -14.88 -25.85
C ALA A 156 -32.26 -13.76 -25.60
N SER A 157 -32.41 -13.35 -24.34
CA SER A 157 -33.51 -12.52 -23.83
C SER A 157 -34.91 -13.08 -24.18
N ALA A 158 -35.91 -12.85 -23.34
CA ALA A 158 -37.31 -13.06 -23.75
C ALA A 158 -37.74 -12.18 -24.95
N LEU A 159 -36.82 -11.39 -25.54
CA LEU A 159 -37.03 -10.51 -26.68
C LEU A 159 -36.76 -11.14 -28.05
N PHE A 160 -35.84 -12.11 -28.21
CA PHE A 160 -35.32 -12.44 -29.55
C PHE A 160 -35.57 -13.88 -30.04
N LYS A 161 -36.03 -14.81 -29.18
CA LYS A 161 -36.20 -16.21 -29.60
C LYS A 161 -37.50 -16.53 -30.35
N ASP A 162 -38.35 -15.54 -30.63
CA ASP A 162 -39.57 -15.75 -31.42
C ASP A 162 -39.57 -14.83 -32.66
N ALA A 163 -38.64 -15.13 -33.57
CA ALA A 163 -38.54 -14.57 -34.92
C ALA A 163 -39.72 -15.04 -35.79
N GLY A 164 -40.94 -14.64 -35.41
CA GLY A 164 -42.19 -14.89 -36.15
C GLY A 164 -43.45 -15.13 -35.33
N GLY A 165 -43.38 -15.16 -33.98
CA GLY A 165 -44.52 -15.50 -33.12
C GLY A 165 -45.04 -14.32 -32.29
N HIS A 166 -46.35 -14.07 -32.33
CA HIS A 166 -47.03 -13.11 -31.48
C HIS A 166 -47.04 -13.58 -30.01
N LEU A 167 -45.96 -13.37 -29.26
CA LEU A 167 -45.96 -13.50 -27.81
C LEU A 167 -45.44 -12.20 -27.19
N ARG A 168 -46.35 -11.46 -26.56
CA ARG A 168 -46.04 -10.38 -25.62
C ARG A 168 -45.95 -11.02 -24.22
N PRO A 169 -44.79 -11.52 -23.74
CA PRO A 169 -44.69 -11.89 -22.33
C PRO A 169 -45.06 -10.66 -21.50
N ALA A 170 -45.95 -10.86 -20.52
CA ALA A 170 -46.35 -9.78 -19.62
C ALA A 170 -45.10 -9.21 -18.95
N ILE A 171 -45.03 -7.89 -18.74
CA ILE A 171 -43.88 -7.24 -18.05
C ILE A 171 -43.56 -7.95 -16.73
N TRP A 172 -44.59 -8.47 -16.06
CA TRP A 172 -44.46 -9.28 -14.85
C TRP A 172 -43.73 -10.62 -15.04
N THR A 173 -43.90 -11.34 -16.14
CA THR A 173 -43.19 -12.61 -16.36
C THR A 173 -41.73 -12.40 -16.74
N ILE A 174 -41.42 -11.28 -17.38
CA ILE A 174 -40.07 -10.82 -17.63
C ILE A 174 -39.39 -10.46 -16.29
N PHE A 175 -39.99 -9.54 -15.53
CA PHE A 175 -39.46 -9.01 -14.27
C PHE A 175 -39.35 -10.05 -13.14
N ALA A 176 -40.25 -11.03 -13.12
CA ALA A 176 -40.22 -12.10 -12.13
C ALA A 176 -39.24 -13.22 -12.51
N GLY A 177 -38.60 -13.17 -13.69
CA GLY A 177 -37.54 -14.08 -14.09
C GLY A 177 -37.98 -15.53 -14.30
N PHE A 178 -39.23 -15.79 -14.70
CA PHE A 178 -39.77 -17.16 -14.84
C PHE A 178 -39.39 -17.87 -16.15
N ASN A 179 -38.48 -17.30 -16.95
CA ASN A 179 -38.01 -17.90 -18.20
C ASN A 179 -36.71 -18.70 -17.97
N LYS A 180 -36.50 -19.75 -18.77
CA LYS A 180 -35.27 -20.56 -18.73
C LYS A 180 -34.06 -19.71 -19.17
N GLY A 181 -33.01 -19.72 -18.35
CA GLY A 181 -31.84 -18.86 -18.49
C GLY A 181 -30.70 -19.21 -17.54
N ALA A 182 -29.67 -18.35 -17.48
CA ALA A 182 -28.63 -18.43 -16.46
C ALA A 182 -29.25 -18.26 -15.06
N ILE A 183 -28.61 -18.80 -14.01
CA ILE A 183 -29.16 -18.81 -12.65
C ILE A 183 -29.44 -17.38 -12.15
N GLY A 184 -28.53 -16.45 -12.45
CA GLY A 184 -28.66 -15.03 -12.15
C GLY A 184 -29.79 -14.36 -12.94
N GLU A 185 -30.16 -14.89 -14.10
CA GLU A 185 -31.27 -14.33 -14.88
C GLU A 185 -32.62 -14.55 -14.19
N THR A 186 -32.80 -15.67 -13.50
CA THR A 186 -34.06 -15.91 -12.75
C THR A 186 -34.14 -15.19 -11.42
N SER A 187 -33.06 -14.56 -10.97
CA SER A 187 -32.94 -13.98 -9.63
C SER A 187 -33.20 -12.46 -9.59
N GLU A 188 -33.91 -11.93 -10.57
CA GLU A 188 -34.07 -10.50 -10.83
C GLU A 188 -34.73 -9.73 -9.66
N MET A 189 -35.80 -10.31 -9.09
CA MET A 189 -36.48 -9.76 -7.92
C MET A 189 -35.54 -9.56 -6.72
N MET A 190 -34.45 -10.33 -6.67
CA MET A 190 -33.41 -10.19 -5.65
C MET A 190 -32.25 -9.30 -6.15
N LEU A 191 -31.87 -9.36 -7.42
CA LEU A 191 -30.75 -8.58 -7.96
C LEU A 191 -31.02 -7.08 -7.94
N LEU A 192 -32.23 -6.61 -8.24
CA LEU A 192 -32.56 -5.18 -8.23
C LEU A 192 -32.36 -4.53 -6.84
N PRO A 193 -32.98 -4.99 -5.74
CA PRO A 193 -32.76 -4.42 -4.42
C PRO A 193 -31.31 -4.59 -3.96
N VAL A 194 -30.65 -5.70 -4.32
CA VAL A 194 -29.24 -5.91 -4.00
C VAL A 194 -28.34 -4.93 -4.76
N CYS A 195 -28.61 -4.63 -6.04
CA CYS A 195 -27.90 -3.61 -6.80
C CYS A 195 -28.08 -2.23 -6.16
N ILE A 196 -29.30 -1.88 -5.76
CA ILE A 196 -29.58 -0.62 -5.05
C ILE A 196 -28.78 -0.56 -3.74
N LEU A 197 -28.81 -1.61 -2.92
CA LEU A 197 -28.04 -1.68 -1.68
C LEU A 197 -26.53 -1.59 -1.91
N MET A 198 -26.02 -2.29 -2.92
CA MET A 198 -24.63 -2.25 -3.33
C MET A 198 -24.21 -0.83 -3.70
N LEU A 199 -25.01 -0.16 -4.54
CA LEU A 199 -24.79 1.21 -4.97
C LEU A 199 -24.94 2.20 -3.83
N CYS A 200 -25.88 2.01 -2.90
CA CYS A 200 -26.13 2.95 -1.82
C CYS A 200 -25.14 2.83 -0.65
N PHE A 201 -24.57 1.65 -0.40
CA PHE A 201 -23.86 1.37 0.85
C PHE A 201 -22.49 0.69 0.70
N VAL A 202 -22.23 -0.05 -0.38
CA VAL A 202 -21.02 -0.87 -0.50
C VAL A 202 -20.00 -0.26 -1.45
N VAL A 203 -20.42 0.23 -2.61
CA VAL A 203 -19.49 0.73 -3.65
C VAL A 203 -19.12 2.20 -3.43
N VAL A 204 -17.81 2.47 -3.42
CA VAL A 204 -17.22 3.82 -3.25
C VAL A 204 -17.19 4.60 -4.57
N LYS A 205 -17.09 3.91 -5.72
CA LYS A 205 -17.02 4.50 -7.08
C LYS A 205 -18.26 4.18 -7.90
N ARG A 206 -19.40 4.77 -7.52
CA ARG A 206 -20.73 4.46 -8.10
C ARG A 206 -20.89 4.94 -9.55
N GLN A 207 -19.99 5.79 -10.04
CA GLN A 207 -20.12 6.49 -11.33
C GLN A 207 -20.22 5.53 -12.51
N ALA A 208 -19.46 4.42 -12.52
CA ALA A 208 -19.51 3.45 -13.62
C ALA A 208 -20.87 2.75 -13.72
N ALA A 209 -21.39 2.26 -12.59
CA ALA A 209 -22.69 1.60 -12.56
C ALA A 209 -23.85 2.58 -12.80
N ILE A 210 -23.80 3.79 -12.24
CA ILE A 210 -24.81 4.83 -12.51
C ILE A 210 -24.82 5.17 -14.00
N ALA A 211 -23.63 5.42 -14.60
CA ALA A 211 -23.53 5.70 -16.02
C ALA A 211 -24.10 4.56 -16.86
N MET A 212 -23.74 3.30 -16.54
CA MET A 212 -24.26 2.14 -17.24
C MET A 212 -25.80 2.04 -17.14
N ILE A 213 -26.37 2.17 -15.94
CA ILE A 213 -27.83 2.08 -15.71
C ILE A 213 -28.59 3.23 -16.38
N VAL A 214 -28.04 4.44 -16.40
CA VAL A 214 -28.68 5.62 -17.00
C VAL A 214 -28.57 5.62 -18.52
N THR A 215 -27.45 5.14 -19.07
CA THR A 215 -27.23 5.11 -20.52
C THR A 215 -28.18 4.17 -21.26
N VAL A 216 -28.55 3.02 -20.66
CA VAL A 216 -29.42 2.05 -21.32
C VAL A 216 -30.79 2.66 -21.70
N PRO A 217 -31.56 3.28 -20.78
CA PRO A 217 -32.83 3.93 -21.14
C PRO A 217 -32.66 5.07 -22.15
N LEU A 218 -31.63 5.90 -22.00
CA LEU A 218 -31.39 7.02 -22.92
C LEU A 218 -31.14 6.53 -24.34
N LEU A 219 -30.35 5.47 -24.50
CA LEU A 219 -30.03 4.91 -25.79
C LEU A 219 -31.28 4.30 -26.45
N VAL A 220 -32.07 3.55 -25.69
CA VAL A 220 -33.34 2.94 -26.16
C VAL A 220 -34.36 4.01 -26.60
N ILE A 221 -34.48 5.13 -25.87
CA ILE A 221 -35.38 6.24 -26.26
C ILE A 221 -34.87 6.98 -27.50
N SER A 222 -33.54 7.11 -27.65
CA SER A 222 -32.91 7.93 -28.69
C SER A 222 -32.81 7.28 -30.06
N LEU A 223 -32.94 5.96 -30.16
CA LEU A 223 -32.88 5.25 -31.44
C LEU A 223 -34.19 5.50 -32.22
N PRO A 224 -34.15 6.10 -33.43
CA PRO A 224 -35.36 6.43 -34.18
C PRO A 224 -36.19 5.19 -34.51
N ALA A 225 -37.51 5.28 -34.37
CA ALA A 225 -38.47 4.22 -34.73
C ALA A 225 -38.57 3.93 -36.24
N THR A 226 -37.66 4.47 -37.06
CA THR A 226 -37.77 4.49 -38.53
C THR A 226 -36.54 3.95 -39.25
N SER A 227 -35.58 3.33 -38.55
CA SER A 227 -34.49 2.66 -39.27
C SER A 227 -35.00 1.34 -39.85
N ASP A 228 -35.15 1.26 -41.18
CA ASP A 228 -35.29 0.04 -41.98
C ASP A 228 -34.04 -0.89 -41.90
N ILE A 229 -33.31 -0.83 -40.79
CA ILE A 229 -32.24 -1.75 -40.40
C ILE A 229 -32.94 -3.02 -39.87
N VAL A 230 -33.58 -3.71 -40.81
CA VAL A 230 -33.92 -5.13 -40.92
C VAL A 230 -33.98 -5.91 -39.59
N GLY A 231 -35.20 -6.11 -39.08
CA GLY A 231 -35.65 -7.47 -38.73
C GLY A 231 -36.24 -7.75 -37.35
N HIS A 232 -35.68 -7.27 -36.23
CA HIS A 232 -35.81 -8.07 -34.99
C HIS A 232 -36.00 -7.37 -33.63
N ALA A 233 -36.35 -6.08 -33.54
CA ALA A 233 -36.66 -5.45 -32.24
C ALA A 233 -38.01 -4.73 -32.26
N PRO A 234 -38.98 -5.04 -31.37
CA PRO A 234 -40.19 -4.24 -31.23
C PRO A 234 -39.83 -2.97 -30.45
N TRP A 235 -39.59 -1.86 -31.14
CA TRP A 235 -39.25 -0.55 -30.53
C TRP A 235 -40.44 0.11 -29.79
N ALA A 236 -41.51 -0.65 -29.54
CA ALA A 236 -42.63 -0.27 -28.68
C ALA A 236 -42.42 -0.67 -27.20
N LEU A 237 -41.21 -1.13 -26.84
CA LEU A 237 -40.92 -1.59 -25.49
C LEU A 237 -40.36 -0.44 -24.63
N ASN A 238 -41.03 -0.22 -23.50
CA ASN A 238 -40.66 0.72 -22.45
C ASN A 238 -39.16 0.56 -22.09
N PRO A 239 -38.38 1.64 -21.94
CA PRO A 239 -36.97 1.59 -21.55
C PRO A 239 -36.70 0.77 -20.27
N LEU A 240 -37.67 0.74 -19.36
CA LEU A 240 -37.63 -0.12 -18.18
C LEU A 240 -37.64 -1.60 -18.55
N VAL A 241 -38.37 -1.99 -19.60
CA VAL A 241 -38.31 -3.35 -20.13
C VAL A 241 -36.91 -3.64 -20.59
N TYR A 242 -36.21 -2.80 -21.36
CA TYR A 242 -34.82 -3.10 -21.77
C TYR A 242 -33.82 -3.24 -20.61
N LEU A 243 -33.96 -2.41 -19.58
CA LEU A 243 -33.12 -2.47 -18.38
C LEU A 243 -33.40 -3.73 -17.53
N LEU A 244 -34.65 -4.20 -17.54
CA LEU A 244 -35.18 -5.29 -16.70
C LEU A 244 -35.48 -6.59 -17.50
N SER A 245 -35.27 -6.61 -18.81
CA SER A 245 -35.65 -7.75 -19.68
C SER A 245 -34.51 -8.68 -20.00
N SER A 246 -33.30 -8.26 -19.70
CA SER A 246 -32.22 -9.22 -19.61
C SER A 246 -31.33 -8.92 -18.43
N ASN A 247 -31.25 -9.96 -17.62
CA ASN A 247 -31.01 -9.94 -16.19
C ASN A 247 -29.51 -10.02 -15.89
N THR A 248 -28.72 -10.03 -16.95
CA THR A 248 -27.27 -9.84 -16.99
C THR A 248 -26.86 -8.37 -16.90
N PHE A 249 -27.73 -7.37 -17.15
CA PHE A 249 -27.35 -5.95 -16.97
C PHE A 249 -27.17 -5.57 -15.50
N LEU A 250 -28.13 -5.94 -14.65
CA LEU A 250 -28.02 -5.73 -13.20
C LEU A 250 -26.87 -6.55 -12.63
N LEU A 251 -26.72 -7.81 -13.06
CA LEU A 251 -25.60 -8.64 -12.67
C LEU A 251 -24.25 -8.04 -13.14
N ALA A 252 -24.16 -7.49 -14.35
CA ALA A 252 -22.97 -6.82 -14.88
C ALA A 252 -22.54 -5.60 -14.07
N THR A 253 -23.43 -4.98 -13.27
CA THR A 253 -23.03 -3.89 -12.36
C THR A 253 -21.98 -4.35 -11.35
N PHE A 254 -22.05 -5.61 -10.87
CA PHE A 254 -21.06 -6.18 -9.97
C PHE A 254 -19.69 -6.35 -10.64
N PHE A 255 -19.70 -6.66 -11.94
CA PHE A 255 -18.47 -6.80 -12.72
C PHE A 255 -17.86 -5.44 -13.06
N ALA A 256 -18.71 -4.49 -13.47
CA ALA A 256 -18.35 -3.12 -13.83
C ALA A 256 -17.91 -2.25 -12.64
N THR A 257 -18.19 -2.68 -11.40
CA THR A 257 -17.79 -1.99 -10.17
C THR A 257 -16.62 -2.66 -9.44
N ASP A 258 -16.02 -3.69 -10.03
CA ASP A 258 -14.82 -4.31 -9.48
C ASP A 258 -13.67 -3.28 -9.39
N PRO A 259 -13.22 -2.91 -8.17
CA PRO A 259 -12.24 -1.85 -7.98
C PRO A 259 -10.88 -2.15 -8.63
N MET A 260 -10.61 -3.40 -8.98
CA MET A 260 -9.35 -3.82 -9.61
C MET A 260 -9.34 -3.58 -11.11
N THR A 261 -10.51 -3.62 -11.77
CA THR A 261 -10.63 -3.66 -13.23
C THR A 261 -11.38 -2.47 -13.82
N THR A 262 -12.03 -1.65 -12.98
CA THR A 262 -12.69 -0.39 -13.38
C THR A 262 -11.72 0.81 -13.35
N PRO A 263 -11.90 1.85 -14.21
CA PRO A 263 -11.07 3.06 -14.20
C PRO A 263 -10.97 3.77 -12.84
N ARG A 264 -9.90 4.55 -12.68
CA ARG A 264 -9.66 5.30 -11.43
C ARG A 264 -10.31 6.67 -11.41
N SER A 265 -10.33 7.36 -12.55
CA SER A 265 -10.90 8.71 -12.65
C SER A 265 -12.43 8.68 -12.68
N ARG A 266 -13.09 9.68 -12.08
CA ARG A 266 -14.57 9.79 -12.11
C ARG A 266 -15.09 9.82 -13.56
N PHE A 267 -14.42 10.57 -14.42
CA PHE A 267 -14.76 10.68 -15.83
C PHE A 267 -14.49 9.38 -16.60
N GLY A 268 -13.36 8.72 -16.35
CA GLY A 268 -13.07 7.40 -16.91
C GLY A 268 -14.10 6.36 -16.50
N CYS A 269 -14.59 6.38 -15.24
CA CYS A 269 -15.69 5.53 -14.81
C CYS A 269 -16.98 5.80 -15.60
N VAL A 270 -17.31 7.07 -15.87
CA VAL A 270 -18.49 7.43 -16.67
C VAL A 270 -18.35 6.92 -18.10
N ILE A 271 -17.22 7.18 -18.77
CA ILE A 271 -16.97 6.67 -20.12
C ILE A 271 -17.05 5.16 -20.15
N PHE A 272 -16.38 4.48 -19.23
CA PHE A 272 -16.42 3.02 -19.14
C PHE A 272 -17.85 2.51 -18.96
N GLY A 273 -18.64 3.09 -18.05
CA GLY A 273 -20.04 2.71 -17.85
C GLY A 273 -20.91 2.93 -19.09
N VAL A 274 -20.75 4.08 -19.76
CA VAL A 274 -21.42 4.40 -21.03
C VAL A 274 -21.03 3.39 -22.12
N SER A 275 -19.73 3.12 -22.29
CA SER A 275 -19.22 2.18 -23.29
C SER A 275 -19.75 0.77 -23.05
N VAL A 276 -19.76 0.30 -21.80
CA VAL A 276 -20.32 -1.01 -21.46
C VAL A 276 -21.82 -1.07 -21.76
N ALA A 277 -22.58 -0.02 -21.44
CA ALA A 277 -24.02 0.05 -21.76
C ALA A 277 -24.28 0.07 -23.27
N VAL A 278 -23.55 0.90 -24.02
CA VAL A 278 -23.67 0.99 -25.49
C VAL A 278 -23.35 -0.35 -26.14
N LEU A 279 -22.22 -0.96 -25.79
CA LEU A 279 -21.82 -2.27 -26.32
C LEU A 279 -22.80 -3.37 -25.91
N GLY A 280 -23.33 -3.32 -24.68
CA GLY A 280 -24.36 -4.26 -24.22
C GLY A 280 -25.65 -4.14 -25.05
N VAL A 281 -26.15 -2.92 -25.27
CA VAL A 281 -27.38 -2.72 -26.05
C VAL A 281 -27.18 -3.06 -27.53
N LEU A 282 -26.07 -2.62 -28.15
CA LEU A 282 -25.76 -2.98 -29.54
C LEU A 282 -25.54 -4.49 -29.69
N GLY A 283 -24.84 -5.11 -28.74
CA GLY A 283 -24.67 -6.56 -28.68
C GLY A 283 -26.01 -7.28 -28.67
N ARG A 284 -27.01 -6.78 -27.94
CA ARG A 284 -28.37 -7.34 -27.98
C ARG A 284 -29.09 -7.11 -29.31
N LEU A 285 -28.92 -5.94 -29.92
CA LEU A 285 -29.61 -5.62 -31.18
C LEU A 285 -29.08 -6.45 -32.36
N TYR A 286 -27.78 -6.80 -32.33
CA TYR A 286 -27.10 -7.40 -33.48
C TYR A 286 -26.55 -8.81 -33.24
N THR A 287 -26.64 -9.35 -32.03
CA THR A 287 -26.11 -10.69 -31.73
C THR A 287 -27.08 -11.50 -30.87
N THR A 288 -26.98 -12.82 -30.98
CA THR A 288 -27.73 -13.78 -30.14
C THR A 288 -26.88 -14.35 -29.00
N ILE A 289 -25.71 -13.77 -28.75
CA ILE A 289 -24.76 -14.29 -27.77
C ILE A 289 -25.33 -14.08 -26.35
N PRO A 290 -25.47 -15.12 -25.52
CA PRO A 290 -25.93 -14.98 -24.15
C PRO A 290 -24.91 -14.21 -23.29
N GLY A 291 -25.39 -13.26 -22.48
CA GLY A 291 -24.55 -12.52 -21.53
C GLY A 291 -23.60 -11.50 -22.15
N MET A 292 -23.97 -10.89 -23.29
CA MET A 292 -23.17 -9.87 -23.99
C MET A 292 -22.67 -8.71 -23.11
N GLU A 293 -23.33 -8.42 -22.02
CA GLU A 293 -22.98 -7.38 -21.05
C GLU A 293 -21.67 -7.71 -20.32
N MET A 294 -21.40 -8.99 -20.06
CA MET A 294 -20.13 -9.40 -19.44
C MET A 294 -18.96 -9.27 -20.42
N TYR A 295 -19.18 -9.57 -21.70
CA TYR A 295 -18.17 -9.35 -22.74
C TYR A 295 -17.97 -7.85 -22.98
N ALA A 296 -19.04 -7.04 -22.90
CA ALA A 296 -18.93 -5.59 -22.93
C ALA A 296 -18.08 -5.06 -21.76
N VAL A 297 -18.21 -5.64 -20.55
CA VAL A 297 -17.33 -5.32 -19.41
C VAL A 297 -15.89 -5.69 -19.71
N LEU A 298 -15.61 -6.87 -20.28
CA LEU A 298 -14.25 -7.28 -20.64
C LEU A 298 -13.61 -6.37 -21.69
N VAL A 299 -14.35 -6.02 -22.74
CA VAL A 299 -13.92 -5.06 -23.76
C VAL A 299 -13.67 -3.69 -23.13
N GLY A 300 -14.58 -3.25 -22.24
CA GLY A 300 -14.39 -2.04 -21.45
C GLY A 300 -13.12 -2.09 -20.60
N ASN A 301 -12.81 -3.24 -19.98
CA ASN A 301 -11.63 -3.40 -19.14
C ASN A 301 -10.32 -3.23 -19.97
N MET A 302 -10.31 -3.66 -21.25
CA MET A 302 -9.18 -3.44 -22.16
C MET A 302 -8.88 -1.95 -22.40
N ALA A 303 -9.90 -1.08 -22.36
CA ALA A 303 -9.74 0.35 -22.57
C ALA A 303 -9.24 1.10 -21.32
N VAL A 304 -9.24 0.46 -20.15
CA VAL A 304 -8.90 1.10 -18.86
C VAL A 304 -7.48 1.65 -18.78
N PRO A 305 -6.43 0.99 -19.32
CA PRO A 305 -5.10 1.57 -19.41
C PRO A 305 -5.07 2.89 -20.19
N VAL A 306 -5.88 3.01 -21.25
CA VAL A 306 -5.99 4.24 -22.06
C VAL A 306 -6.75 5.31 -21.30
N LEU A 307 -7.91 4.97 -20.73
CA LEU A 307 -8.77 5.88 -19.97
C LEU A 307 -8.07 6.49 -18.73
N ASP A 308 -7.13 5.76 -18.13
CA ASP A 308 -6.34 6.25 -17.00
C ASP A 308 -4.92 6.71 -17.39
N GLY A 309 -4.53 6.55 -18.65
CA GLY A 309 -3.19 6.78 -19.18
C GLY A 309 -2.82 8.26 -19.33
N THR A 310 -1.52 8.51 -19.50
CA THR A 310 -0.95 9.85 -19.67
C THR A 310 -1.45 10.57 -20.93
N LEU A 311 -1.78 9.82 -22.00
CA LEU A 311 -2.30 10.37 -23.25
C LEU A 311 -3.69 11.02 -23.06
N TRP A 312 -4.59 10.34 -22.32
CA TRP A 312 -5.93 10.85 -22.02
C TRP A 312 -5.90 12.06 -21.07
N ARG A 313 -4.94 12.06 -20.13
CA ARG A 313 -4.66 13.23 -19.25
C ARG A 313 -4.14 14.45 -20.02
N LYS A 314 -3.49 14.25 -21.18
CA LYS A 314 -3.05 15.33 -22.06
C LYS A 314 -4.19 15.88 -22.94
N LEU A 315 -5.08 15.01 -23.43
CA LEU A 315 -6.16 15.36 -24.37
C LEU A 315 -7.36 16.09 -23.72
N PHE A 316 -7.76 15.72 -22.50
CA PHE A 316 -8.96 16.27 -21.85
C PHE A 316 -8.64 17.09 -20.59
N ARG A 317 -7.64 17.97 -20.68
CA ARG A 317 -7.31 18.94 -19.65
C ARG A 317 -8.43 19.99 -19.57
N ARG A 318 -9.52 19.70 -18.86
CA ARG A 318 -10.56 20.68 -18.51
C ARG A 318 -10.47 21.01 -17.01
N ASN A 319 -10.04 22.23 -16.75
CA ASN A 319 -10.07 23.02 -15.51
C ASN A 319 -9.77 22.28 -14.20
N ARG A 320 -8.54 22.46 -13.71
CA ARG A 320 -8.26 22.41 -12.27
C ARG A 320 -9.07 23.54 -11.60
N PRO A 321 -9.62 23.36 -10.38
CA PRO A 321 -10.14 24.49 -9.63
C PRO A 321 -8.99 25.47 -9.39
N GLN A 322 -9.07 26.64 -10.02
CA GLN A 322 -8.28 27.81 -9.65
C GLN A 322 -8.90 28.34 -8.35
N PHE A 323 -8.12 28.37 -7.27
CA PHE A 323 -8.52 29.17 -6.11
C PHE A 323 -8.23 30.63 -6.47
N ALA A 324 -9.27 31.46 -6.47
CA ALA A 324 -9.09 32.91 -6.49
C ALA A 324 -8.53 33.32 -5.13
N MET A 325 -7.41 34.04 -5.12
CA MET A 325 -6.92 34.69 -3.91
C MET A 325 -7.86 35.83 -3.55
N ALA A 326 -7.90 36.23 -2.27
CA ALA A 326 -8.82 37.25 -1.75
C ALA A 326 -8.62 38.65 -2.39
N ASP A 327 -7.56 38.86 -3.19
CA ASP A 327 -7.28 40.08 -3.93
C ASP A 327 -7.73 40.04 -5.41
N GLY A 328 -8.31 38.93 -5.87
CA GLY A 328 -8.82 38.77 -7.23
C GLY A 328 -7.77 38.41 -8.29
N SER A 329 -6.51 38.13 -7.90
CA SER A 329 -5.51 37.63 -8.83
C SER A 329 -5.57 36.09 -8.99
N THR A 330 -5.34 35.61 -10.22
CA THR A 330 -5.21 34.19 -10.55
C THR A 330 -3.78 33.90 -11.02
N VAL A 331 -3.10 32.96 -10.36
CA VAL A 331 -1.76 32.51 -10.77
C VAL A 331 -1.84 31.06 -11.23
N GLU A 332 -1.49 30.80 -12.49
CA GLU A 332 -1.11 29.46 -12.95
C GLU A 332 0.35 29.23 -12.56
N LEU A 333 0.66 28.11 -11.88
CA LEU A 333 2.06 27.74 -11.61
C LEU A 333 2.67 27.05 -12.85
N PRO A 334 3.70 27.62 -13.50
CA PRO A 334 4.76 26.82 -14.10
C PRO A 334 5.74 26.37 -13.01
N VAL A 335 6.42 25.24 -13.23
CA VAL A 335 7.68 24.96 -12.52
C VAL A 335 8.76 25.79 -13.22
N PRO A 336 9.54 26.58 -12.47
CA PRO A 336 10.96 26.68 -12.76
C PRO A 336 11.80 26.24 -11.55
N LEU A 337 12.83 25.46 -11.85
CA LEU A 337 14.08 25.49 -11.12
C LEU A 337 14.69 26.89 -11.31
N ASP A 338 14.80 27.67 -10.24
CA ASP A 338 15.70 28.83 -10.15
C ASP A 338 16.07 29.09 -8.68
N ASP A 339 17.31 29.52 -8.46
CA ASP A 339 18.11 29.53 -7.23
C ASP A 339 17.73 30.65 -6.23
N SER A 340 16.45 31.02 -6.16
CA SER A 340 15.94 31.99 -5.20
C SER A 340 14.80 31.40 -4.37
N ILE A 341 15.13 30.45 -3.49
CA ILE A 341 14.19 29.99 -2.46
C ILE A 341 13.96 31.15 -1.48
N ALA A 342 12.79 31.77 -1.56
CA ALA A 342 12.28 32.66 -0.52
C ALA A 342 12.17 31.89 0.82
N PRO A 343 12.39 32.52 1.99
CA PRO A 343 12.55 31.84 3.27
C PRO A 343 11.32 31.07 3.81
N GLY A 344 10.18 31.11 3.10
CA GLY A 344 8.89 30.61 3.58
C GLY A 344 8.67 29.10 3.53
N ALA A 345 9.55 28.31 2.90
CA ALA A 345 9.48 26.84 2.90
C ALA A 345 10.16 26.20 4.13
N ARG A 346 10.61 27.00 5.10
CA ARG A 346 11.22 26.53 6.37
C ARG A 346 10.20 26.15 7.46
N PHE A 347 8.93 26.52 7.31
CA PHE A 347 7.97 26.55 8.43
C PHE A 347 7.38 25.19 8.90
N ALA A 348 7.52 24.08 8.17
CA ALA A 348 6.86 22.83 8.56
C ALA A 348 7.74 21.89 9.42
N VAL A 349 9.06 21.91 9.22
CA VAL A 349 10.01 21.04 9.92
C VAL A 349 10.25 21.53 11.35
N GLU A 350 10.27 22.85 11.57
CA GLU A 350 10.42 23.42 12.91
C GLU A 350 9.34 22.92 13.88
N SER A 351 8.09 22.68 13.43
CA SER A 351 6.99 22.29 14.33
C SER A 351 7.10 20.89 14.98
N PHE A 352 7.91 19.96 14.45
CA PHE A 352 8.15 18.66 15.08
C PHE A 352 9.33 18.71 16.08
N PHE A 353 10.29 19.61 15.85
CA PHE A 353 11.44 19.85 16.74
C PHE A 353 11.17 20.96 17.79
N ALA A 354 10.18 21.82 17.56
CA ALA A 354 9.85 22.99 18.38
C ALA A 354 8.98 22.62 19.60
N THR A 355 9.45 21.68 20.42
CA THR A 355 9.10 21.74 21.84
C THR A 355 10.09 22.59 22.64
N ASN A 356 11.15 23.12 22.00
CA ASN A 356 11.92 24.28 22.45
C ASN A 356 12.31 25.09 21.21
N GLY A 357 11.95 26.37 21.14
CA GLY A 357 12.07 27.17 19.92
C GLY A 357 13.44 27.14 19.24
N GLY A 358 13.41 27.02 17.90
CA GLY A 358 14.44 27.57 17.03
C GLY A 358 15.87 27.08 17.18
N GLU A 359 16.10 25.76 17.21
CA GLU A 359 17.30 25.04 16.75
C GLU A 359 17.05 23.53 17.00
N GLU A 360 17.43 22.63 16.08
CA GLU A 360 17.42 21.18 16.41
C GLU A 360 18.34 20.98 17.63
N PRO A 361 17.90 20.29 18.69
CA PRO A 361 18.64 20.22 19.94
C PRO A 361 20.08 19.74 19.68
N GLU A 362 21.04 20.52 20.17
CA GLU A 362 22.46 20.15 20.14
C GLU A 362 22.57 18.77 20.81
N ILE A 363 23.06 17.76 20.08
CA ILE A 363 23.24 16.43 20.65
C ILE A 363 24.25 16.61 21.79
N PRO A 364 23.90 16.29 23.06
CA PRO A 364 24.83 16.43 24.16
C PRO A 364 26.13 15.69 23.85
N ASP A 365 27.27 16.24 24.29
CA ASP A 365 28.55 15.54 24.17
C ASP A 365 28.52 14.27 25.05
N THR A 366 28.09 13.16 24.45
CA THR A 366 27.95 11.86 25.12
C THR A 366 29.21 11.01 24.96
N GLY A 367 30.38 11.62 24.77
CA GLY A 367 31.64 10.94 24.46
C GLY A 367 32.04 9.80 25.40
N GLU A 368 31.58 9.80 26.66
CA GLU A 368 31.83 8.70 27.61
C GLU A 368 30.86 7.51 27.49
N LEU A 369 29.69 7.68 26.86
CA LEU A 369 28.55 6.75 26.89
C LEU A 369 28.43 5.84 25.65
N VAL A 370 29.12 6.17 24.56
CA VAL A 370 29.20 5.34 23.35
C VAL A 370 30.67 5.05 23.07
N ARG A 371 31.06 3.77 23.12
CA ARG A 371 32.43 3.35 22.86
C ARG A 371 32.48 2.45 21.65
N LEU A 372 32.50 3.03 20.45
CA LEU A 372 32.86 2.28 19.25
C LEU A 372 34.33 1.83 19.41
N PRO A 373 34.63 0.53 19.61
CA PRO A 373 35.96 0.10 20.08
C PRO A 373 37.10 0.48 19.12
N SER A 374 36.84 0.58 17.82
CA SER A 374 37.82 1.01 16.83
C SER A 374 38.18 2.49 16.92
N ALA A 375 37.37 3.33 17.57
CA ALA A 375 37.70 4.74 17.84
C ALA A 375 38.87 4.90 18.84
N LEU A 376 39.29 3.81 19.48
CA LEU A 376 40.36 3.78 20.49
C LEU A 376 41.72 3.33 19.93
N CYS A 377 41.86 3.10 18.61
CA CYS A 377 43.18 2.88 18.02
C CYS A 377 43.90 4.22 17.88
N ASP A 378 45.09 4.34 18.47
CA ASP A 378 45.91 5.57 18.41
C ASP A 378 46.33 5.92 16.96
N GLU A 379 46.46 4.90 16.11
CA GLU A 379 46.76 5.08 14.69
C GLU A 379 45.47 5.13 13.84
N PRO A 380 45.25 6.21 13.04
CA PRO A 380 44.12 6.29 12.12
C PRO A 380 44.10 5.13 11.12
N PHE A 381 42.94 4.56 10.83
CA PHE A 381 42.73 3.53 9.79
C PHE A 381 43.57 2.24 9.93
N ALA A 382 43.96 1.89 11.16
CA ALA A 382 44.85 0.75 11.42
C ALA A 382 44.23 -0.61 11.01
N VAL A 383 42.92 -0.79 11.20
CA VAL A 383 42.23 -2.04 10.85
C VAL A 383 42.14 -2.17 9.34
N PHE A 384 41.81 -1.09 8.63
CA PHE A 384 41.79 -1.09 7.17
C PHE A 384 43.16 -1.44 6.58
N ARG A 385 44.26 -0.87 7.09
CA ARG A 385 45.62 -1.23 6.64
C ARG A 385 45.91 -2.71 6.85
N LYS A 386 45.55 -3.26 8.01
CA LYS A 386 45.71 -4.68 8.31
C LYS A 386 44.90 -5.57 7.36
N VAL A 387 43.66 -5.17 7.05
CA VAL A 387 42.82 -5.89 6.07
C VAL A 387 43.46 -5.92 4.70
N VAL A 388 43.99 -4.79 4.23
CA VAL A 388 44.68 -4.70 2.93
C VAL A 388 45.96 -5.54 2.89
N ALA A 389 46.69 -5.63 4.00
CA ALA A 389 47.94 -6.39 4.08
C ALA A 389 47.72 -7.91 4.18
N ASP A 390 46.76 -8.33 5.03
CA ASP A 390 46.73 -9.69 5.56
C ASP A 390 45.42 -10.46 5.27
N ALA A 391 44.36 -9.80 4.79
CA ALA A 391 43.04 -10.41 4.62
C ALA A 391 42.58 -10.45 3.15
N THR A 392 41.87 -11.51 2.80
CA THR A 392 41.18 -11.61 1.51
C THR A 392 39.73 -11.11 1.60
N PRO A 393 39.13 -10.64 0.49
CA PRO A 393 37.71 -10.28 0.43
C PRO A 393 36.78 -11.36 1.01
N GLU A 394 37.05 -12.64 0.70
CA GLU A 394 36.27 -13.79 1.17
C GLU A 394 36.36 -13.97 2.68
N ASN A 395 37.55 -13.75 3.27
CA ASN A 395 37.74 -13.85 4.72
C ASN A 395 36.94 -12.77 5.45
N VAL A 396 36.96 -11.53 4.94
CA VAL A 396 36.16 -10.44 5.52
C VAL A 396 34.66 -10.74 5.40
N LEU A 397 34.18 -11.19 4.23
CA LEU A 397 32.78 -11.58 4.06
C LEU A 397 32.38 -12.72 5.02
N GLN A 398 33.26 -13.72 5.21
CA GLN A 398 33.01 -14.82 6.12
C GLN A 398 32.93 -14.35 7.59
N ILE A 399 33.83 -13.46 8.02
CA ILE A 399 33.78 -12.84 9.35
C ILE A 399 32.43 -12.12 9.55
N ILE A 400 31.99 -11.32 8.56
CA ILE A 400 30.70 -10.61 8.67
C ILE A 400 29.51 -11.58 8.65
N ARG A 401 29.57 -12.65 7.85
CA ARG A 401 28.55 -13.71 7.84
C ARG A 401 28.43 -14.37 9.22
N GLU A 402 29.56 -14.77 9.80
CA GLU A 402 29.62 -15.43 11.11
C GLU A 402 29.24 -14.50 12.27
N SER A 403 29.52 -13.20 12.16
CA SER A 403 29.12 -12.22 13.17
C SER A 403 27.59 -12.11 13.33
N GLY A 404 26.82 -12.44 12.28
CA GLY A 404 25.38 -12.28 12.28
C GLY A 404 24.89 -10.83 12.11
N LEU A 405 25.77 -9.88 11.74
CA LEU A 405 25.42 -8.47 11.57
C LEU A 405 24.19 -8.26 10.67
N ARG A 406 23.27 -7.42 11.15
CA ARG A 406 22.04 -7.01 10.46
C ARG A 406 22.07 -5.51 10.16
N GLY A 407 21.43 -5.11 9.06
CA GLY A 407 21.42 -3.70 8.65
C GLY A 407 20.71 -2.78 9.66
N CYS A 408 21.36 -1.70 10.05
CA CYS A 408 20.92 -0.80 11.12
C CYS A 408 20.05 0.39 10.63
N GLY A 409 19.71 0.43 9.33
CA GLY A 409 18.85 1.45 8.73
C GLY A 409 17.33 1.16 8.78
N GLY A 410 16.87 0.31 9.71
CA GLY A 410 15.44 0.02 9.89
C GLY A 410 14.97 -1.36 9.44
N ALA A 411 15.47 -1.87 8.31
CA ALA A 411 15.00 -3.14 7.74
C ALA A 411 15.59 -4.41 8.39
N ARG A 412 16.71 -4.30 9.14
CA ARG A 412 17.39 -5.41 9.84
C ARG A 412 17.69 -6.64 8.96
N PHE A 413 17.89 -6.40 7.65
CA PHE A 413 18.24 -7.44 6.68
C PHE A 413 19.67 -7.96 6.94
N PRO A 414 19.93 -9.28 6.81
CA PRO A 414 21.27 -9.83 7.02
C PRO A 414 22.29 -9.21 6.07
N VAL A 415 23.36 -8.63 6.62
CA VAL A 415 24.32 -7.82 5.85
C VAL A 415 25.07 -8.67 4.82
N HIS A 416 25.57 -9.84 5.21
CA HIS A 416 26.30 -10.75 4.32
C HIS A 416 25.48 -11.14 3.08
N ARG A 417 24.18 -11.43 3.24
CA ARG A 417 23.30 -11.77 2.10
C ARG A 417 23.14 -10.62 1.13
N LYS A 418 23.14 -9.39 1.65
CA LYS A 418 23.06 -8.19 0.82
C LYS A 418 24.35 -8.02 0.00
N TRP A 419 25.50 -8.33 0.59
CA TRP A 419 26.79 -8.29 -0.10
C TRP A 419 26.87 -9.41 -1.14
N GLU A 420 26.53 -10.64 -0.78
CA GLU A 420 26.48 -11.77 -1.72
C GLU A 420 25.59 -11.47 -2.94
N ALA A 421 24.43 -10.82 -2.73
CA ALA A 421 23.53 -10.46 -3.81
C ALA A 421 24.15 -9.47 -4.81
N VAL A 422 24.97 -8.51 -4.36
CA VAL A 422 25.67 -7.59 -5.28
C VAL A 422 26.94 -8.23 -5.87
N LEU A 423 27.62 -9.09 -5.12
CA LEU A 423 28.80 -9.83 -5.57
C LEU A 423 28.45 -10.86 -6.65
N ALA A 424 27.20 -11.31 -6.72
CA ALA A 424 26.69 -12.19 -7.78
C ALA A 424 26.50 -11.48 -9.13
N GLU A 425 26.53 -10.14 -9.16
CA GLU A 425 26.36 -9.33 -10.36
C GLU A 425 27.72 -8.89 -10.91
N GLU A 426 27.83 -8.75 -12.23
CA GLU A 426 29.09 -8.40 -12.88
C GLU A 426 29.52 -6.95 -12.56
N ASN A 427 30.83 -6.70 -12.59
CA ASN A 427 31.38 -5.35 -12.52
C ASN A 427 31.06 -4.55 -13.80
N PRO A 428 30.96 -3.21 -13.72
CA PRO A 428 31.25 -2.37 -12.55
C PRO A 428 30.11 -2.24 -11.54
N ARG A 429 30.45 -2.17 -10.25
CA ARG A 429 29.53 -1.99 -9.11
C ARG A 429 29.71 -0.62 -8.46
N ILE A 430 28.68 -0.14 -7.77
CA ILE A 430 28.73 1.11 -6.98
C ILE A 430 28.45 0.81 -5.50
N LEU A 431 29.23 1.42 -4.61
CA LEU A 431 28.95 1.44 -3.18
C LEU A 431 28.36 2.79 -2.79
N VAL A 432 27.21 2.78 -2.11
CA VAL A 432 26.60 3.98 -1.52
C VAL A 432 26.52 3.81 -0.01
N VAL A 433 27.13 4.73 0.74
CA VAL A 433 26.94 4.83 2.19
C VAL A 433 25.80 5.83 2.45
N ASN A 434 24.74 5.35 3.07
CA ASN A 434 23.54 6.11 3.38
C ASN A 434 23.60 6.70 4.80
N GLY A 435 24.06 7.95 4.88
CA GLY A 435 23.94 8.84 6.06
C GLY A 435 22.79 9.84 5.93
N GLN A 436 21.79 9.56 5.08
CA GLN A 436 20.56 10.34 5.00
C GLN A 436 19.62 9.93 6.14
N GLU A 437 19.89 10.47 7.33
CA GLU A 437 19.05 10.33 8.51
C GLU A 437 17.98 11.43 8.53
N GLY A 438 16.74 11.05 8.23
CA GLY A 438 15.59 11.96 8.18
C GLY A 438 14.39 11.50 9.01
N GLU A 439 14.51 10.36 9.71
CA GLU A 439 13.45 9.90 10.62
C GLU A 439 13.52 10.71 11.92
N PRO A 440 12.42 11.34 12.37
CA PRO A 440 12.41 12.05 13.64
C PRO A 440 12.80 11.16 14.82
N GLU A 441 13.46 11.75 15.82
CA GLU A 441 14.00 11.08 17.02
C GLU A 441 15.17 10.11 16.75
N THR A 442 15.56 9.91 15.50
CA THR A 442 16.74 9.13 15.13
C THR A 442 17.89 10.08 14.86
N PHE A 443 18.96 10.00 15.67
CA PHE A 443 20.14 10.86 15.55
C PHE A 443 21.47 10.12 15.76
N LYS A 444 21.44 8.78 15.79
CA LYS A 444 22.62 7.92 15.96
C LYS A 444 23.59 8.01 14.79
N ASP A 445 23.11 8.12 13.55
CA ASP A 445 23.98 8.15 12.37
C ASP A 445 24.65 9.51 12.28
N ARG A 446 23.91 10.59 12.56
CA ARG A 446 24.47 11.93 12.71
C ARG A 446 25.54 11.96 13.80
N PHE A 447 25.27 11.38 14.96
CA PHE A 447 26.23 11.29 16.06
C PHE A 447 27.53 10.58 15.63
N ILE A 448 27.43 9.44 14.93
CA ILE A 448 28.60 8.76 14.38
C ILE A 448 29.35 9.67 13.39
N MET A 449 28.66 10.29 12.44
CA MET A 449 29.32 11.12 11.43
C MET A 449 29.98 12.37 12.01
N GLN A 450 29.51 12.88 13.14
CA GLN A 450 30.10 14.04 13.81
C GLN A 450 31.28 13.66 14.71
N ASN A 451 31.13 12.62 15.52
CA ASN A 451 32.06 12.31 16.61
C ASN A 451 33.01 11.15 16.27
N TYR A 452 32.60 10.27 15.36
CA TYR A 452 33.30 9.05 14.98
C TYR A 452 33.45 8.90 13.46
N ALA A 453 33.61 10.02 12.74
CA ALA A 453 33.70 10.05 11.28
C ALA A 453 34.76 9.09 10.71
N ARG A 454 35.93 9.00 11.37
CA ARG A 454 37.00 8.07 10.99
C ARG A 454 36.55 6.62 11.00
N VAL A 455 35.77 6.20 12.00
CA VAL A 455 35.25 4.83 12.11
C VAL A 455 34.30 4.50 10.96
N ALA A 456 33.38 5.41 10.64
CA ALA A 456 32.47 5.23 9.51
C ALA A 456 33.22 5.15 8.16
N VAL A 457 34.23 6.00 7.98
CA VAL A 457 35.06 6.02 6.77
C VAL A 457 35.97 4.79 6.67
N GLU A 458 36.53 4.32 7.78
CA GLU A 458 37.31 3.07 7.84
C GLU A 458 36.45 1.85 7.50
N GLY A 459 35.25 1.78 8.07
CA GLY A 459 34.29 0.72 7.74
C GLY A 459 33.87 0.73 6.27
N MET A 460 33.65 1.91 5.69
CA MET A 460 33.43 2.07 4.25
C MET A 460 34.63 1.56 3.44
N ALA A 461 35.86 1.86 3.85
CA ALA A 461 37.07 1.42 3.17
C ALA A 461 37.25 -0.11 3.22
N ILE A 462 37.01 -0.73 4.39
CA ILE A 462 36.99 -2.19 4.54
C ILE A 462 35.92 -2.82 3.65
N LEU A 463 34.72 -2.23 3.58
CA LEU A 463 33.67 -2.73 2.70
C LEU A 463 34.07 -2.64 1.22
N ALA A 464 34.78 -1.58 0.83
CA ALA A 464 35.25 -1.40 -0.54
C ALA A 464 36.24 -2.49 -0.98
N THR A 465 37.04 -3.08 -0.07
CA THR A 465 37.92 -4.21 -0.41
C THR A 465 37.15 -5.47 -0.73
N VAL A 466 35.93 -5.62 -0.22
CA VAL A 466 35.08 -6.80 -0.48
C VAL A 466 34.28 -6.63 -1.77
N ILE A 467 33.69 -5.45 -1.97
CA ILE A 467 32.75 -5.20 -3.07
C ILE A 467 33.46 -4.87 -4.38
N GLU A 468 34.67 -4.31 -4.28
CA GLU A 468 35.47 -3.79 -5.40
C GLU A 468 34.68 -2.83 -6.30
N PRO A 469 34.09 -1.74 -5.73
CA PRO A 469 33.26 -0.84 -6.51
C PRO A 469 34.10 0.04 -7.45
N GLU A 470 33.51 0.47 -8.57
CA GLU A 470 34.09 1.48 -9.46
C GLU A 470 34.04 2.88 -8.82
N GLU A 471 33.04 3.14 -7.97
CA GLU A 471 32.86 4.41 -7.27
C GLU A 471 32.22 4.19 -5.89
N ILE A 472 32.61 5.02 -4.92
CA ILE A 472 32.00 5.09 -3.59
C ILE A 472 31.30 6.45 -3.41
N VAL A 473 30.01 6.44 -3.09
CA VAL A 473 29.24 7.65 -2.79
C VAL A 473 28.82 7.64 -1.33
N PHE A 474 29.37 8.56 -0.53
CA PHE A 474 28.95 8.77 0.85
C PHE A 474 27.92 9.90 0.90
N VAL A 475 26.66 9.57 1.14
CA VAL A 475 25.59 10.56 1.27
C VAL A 475 25.47 10.98 2.74
N VAL A 476 25.53 12.27 2.99
CA VAL A 476 25.42 12.85 4.35
C VAL A 476 24.23 13.79 4.38
N THR A 477 23.40 13.71 5.42
CA THR A 477 22.26 14.63 5.59
C THR A 477 22.69 16.10 5.47
N SER A 478 22.02 16.86 4.61
CA SER A 478 22.30 18.29 4.40
C SER A 478 21.93 19.15 5.60
N ARG A 479 21.11 18.64 6.52
CA ARG A 479 20.75 19.33 7.78
C ARG A 479 21.93 19.47 8.74
N CYS A 480 22.97 18.64 8.61
CA CYS A 480 24.11 18.64 9.52
C CYS A 480 25.41 19.01 8.82
N ALA A 481 25.67 20.32 8.71
CA ALA A 481 26.91 20.84 8.12
C ALA A 481 28.18 20.31 8.83
N ASN A 482 28.11 20.06 10.15
CA ASN A 482 29.24 19.50 10.89
C ASN A 482 29.54 18.05 10.46
N ALA A 483 28.54 17.20 10.33
CA ALA A 483 28.71 15.82 9.85
C ALA A 483 29.35 15.81 8.45
N VAL A 484 28.91 16.70 7.55
CA VAL A 484 29.51 16.84 6.21
C VAL A 484 30.99 17.21 6.29
N ARG A 485 31.37 18.16 7.16
CA ARG A 485 32.77 18.56 7.35
C ARG A 485 33.62 17.43 7.92
N GLN A 486 33.13 16.75 8.95
CA GLN A 486 33.86 15.68 9.64
C GLN A 486 34.09 14.46 8.73
N ILE A 487 33.06 14.05 7.98
CA ILE A 487 33.20 12.96 6.99
C ILE A 487 34.16 13.35 5.88
N LYS A 488 34.08 14.58 5.33
CA LYS A 488 35.04 15.04 4.31
C LYS A 488 36.48 15.01 4.84
N ALA A 489 36.71 15.55 6.04
CA ALA A 489 38.03 15.55 6.67
C ALA A 489 38.58 14.12 6.86
N ALA A 490 37.74 13.19 7.33
CA ALA A 490 38.13 11.79 7.48
C ALA A 490 38.42 11.10 6.13
N VAL A 491 37.68 11.41 5.06
CA VAL A 491 37.97 10.90 3.70
C VAL A 491 39.30 11.47 3.19
N ASP A 492 39.59 12.75 3.42
CA ASP A 492 40.84 13.37 3.00
C ASP A 492 42.05 12.79 3.77
N GLU A 493 41.88 12.50 5.06
CA GLU A 493 42.87 11.80 5.87
C GLU A 493 43.12 10.36 5.36
N LEU A 494 42.05 9.62 5.02
CA LEU A 494 42.16 8.28 4.44
C LEU A 494 42.94 8.34 3.11
N ARG A 495 42.62 9.30 2.23
CA ARG A 495 43.30 9.49 0.93
C ARG A 495 44.78 9.81 1.06
N ALA A 496 45.20 10.43 2.15
CA ALA A 496 46.61 10.71 2.42
C ALA A 496 47.41 9.45 2.77
N THR A 497 46.75 8.34 3.12
CA THR A 497 47.39 7.02 3.33
C THR A 497 47.66 6.32 2.00
N ARG A 498 48.68 5.44 1.95
CA ARG A 498 49.04 4.68 0.74
C ARG A 498 47.89 3.77 0.29
N GLU A 499 47.26 3.09 1.25
CA GLU A 499 46.16 2.15 1.01
C GLU A 499 44.90 2.90 0.57
N GLY A 500 44.59 4.04 1.20
CA GLY A 500 43.45 4.86 0.82
C GLY A 500 43.60 5.52 -0.56
N ALA A 501 44.82 5.85 -0.98
CA ALA A 501 45.09 6.34 -2.34
C ALA A 501 44.83 5.29 -3.43
N ALA A 502 44.81 4.00 -3.08
CA ALA A 502 44.49 2.89 -3.99
C ALA A 502 42.97 2.61 -4.08
N LEU A 503 42.14 3.24 -3.24
CA LEU A 503 40.69 3.08 -3.30
C LEU A 503 40.09 3.77 -4.54
N PRO A 504 38.93 3.30 -5.03
CA PRO A 504 38.19 3.99 -6.09
C PRO A 504 37.77 5.41 -5.66
N PRO A 505 37.36 6.27 -6.60
CA PRO A 505 36.90 7.62 -6.30
C PRO A 505 35.80 7.65 -5.22
N ILE A 506 36.06 8.37 -4.12
CA ILE A 506 35.10 8.60 -3.04
C ILE A 506 34.45 9.98 -3.20
N ARG A 507 33.12 10.04 -3.30
CA ARG A 507 32.38 11.30 -3.33
C ARG A 507 31.53 11.46 -2.09
N VAL A 508 31.77 12.53 -1.33
CA VAL A 508 30.88 12.94 -0.23
C VAL A 508 29.84 13.91 -0.77
N VAL A 509 28.57 13.48 -0.78
CA VAL A 509 27.46 14.21 -1.39
C VAL A 509 26.48 14.65 -0.28
N PRO A 510 26.08 15.93 -0.22
CA PRO A 510 24.98 16.33 0.64
C PRO A 510 23.67 15.74 0.11
N GLY A 511 22.96 15.00 0.95
CA GLY A 511 21.68 14.38 0.59
C GLY A 511 20.54 15.39 0.52
N ALA A 512 19.50 15.03 -0.21
CA ALA A 512 18.30 15.85 -0.34
C ALA A 512 17.51 15.89 0.97
N ASP A 513 17.03 17.07 1.35
CA ASP A 513 16.29 17.29 2.60
C ASP A 513 14.85 16.76 2.54
N LEU A 514 14.70 15.44 2.43
CA LEU A 514 13.42 14.72 2.42
C LEU A 514 13.57 13.40 3.17
N TYR A 515 12.63 13.06 4.04
CA TYR A 515 12.63 11.79 4.78
C TYR A 515 12.61 10.59 3.81
N VAL A 516 11.86 10.68 2.71
CA VAL A 516 11.78 9.59 1.72
C VAL A 516 13.15 9.25 1.11
N CYS A 517 14.10 10.19 1.08
CA CYS A 517 15.45 9.94 0.58
C CYS A 517 16.27 9.02 1.48
N GLY A 518 15.83 8.73 2.71
CA GLY A 518 16.40 7.65 3.51
C GLY A 518 16.09 6.25 2.95
N GLU A 519 15.04 6.10 2.12
CA GLU A 519 14.72 4.84 1.45
C GLU A 519 15.71 4.55 0.32
N GLU A 520 16.22 3.32 0.30
CA GLU A 520 17.29 2.87 -0.59
C GLU A 520 17.12 3.23 -2.07
N THR A 521 15.94 3.00 -2.67
CA THR A 521 15.72 3.31 -4.08
C THR A 521 15.47 4.79 -4.33
N ALA A 522 14.81 5.49 -3.40
CA ALA A 522 14.64 6.94 -3.49
C ALA A 522 15.97 7.68 -3.32
N LEU A 523 16.86 7.21 -2.45
CA LEU A 523 18.22 7.71 -2.29
C LEU A 523 18.97 7.65 -3.63
N ILE A 524 18.96 6.49 -4.27
CA ILE A 524 19.59 6.30 -5.59
C ILE A 524 19.00 7.28 -6.61
N GLN A 525 17.67 7.45 -6.65
CA GLN A 525 17.03 8.41 -7.55
C GLN A 525 17.45 9.86 -7.24
N SER A 526 17.67 10.21 -5.97
CA SER A 526 18.09 11.55 -5.55
C SER A 526 19.53 11.89 -5.95
N LEU A 527 20.37 10.87 -6.19
CA LEU A 527 21.74 11.02 -6.69
C LEU A 527 21.79 11.22 -8.21
N GLU A 528 20.67 10.96 -8.89
CA GLU A 528 20.47 11.21 -10.32
C GLU A 528 19.68 12.51 -10.50
N PRO A 529 19.67 13.12 -11.71
CA PRO A 529 18.80 14.26 -12.03
C PRO A 529 17.32 13.80 -12.18
N ARG A 530 16.80 13.16 -11.14
CA ARG A 530 15.46 12.57 -11.05
C ARG A 530 14.83 12.96 -9.73
N ARG A 531 13.50 12.90 -9.69
CA ARG A 531 12.76 13.10 -8.44
C ARG A 531 13.03 11.91 -7.52
N ALA A 532 13.28 12.19 -6.23
CA ALA A 532 13.52 11.18 -5.20
C ALA A 532 12.23 10.38 -4.89
N GLU A 533 11.92 9.41 -5.73
CA GLU A 533 10.74 8.55 -5.58
C GLU A 533 11.15 7.08 -5.49
N PRO A 534 10.66 6.32 -4.49
CA PRO A 534 10.93 4.90 -4.38
C PRO A 534 10.49 4.12 -5.62
N GLN A 535 11.33 3.20 -6.10
CA GLN A 535 11.09 2.38 -7.26
C GLN A 535 10.42 1.05 -6.88
N LEU A 536 9.52 0.57 -7.76
CA LEU A 536 8.96 -0.77 -7.63
C LEU A 536 10.05 -1.80 -7.89
N ARG A 537 10.25 -2.69 -6.94
CA ARG A 537 11.20 -3.79 -7.08
C ARG A 537 10.52 -4.98 -7.75
N PRO A 538 11.20 -5.72 -8.64
CA PRO A 538 12.47 -5.49 -9.33
C PRO A 538 12.37 -4.51 -10.52
N PRO A 539 13.52 -4.01 -11.03
CA PRO A 539 14.88 -4.41 -10.63
C PRO A 539 15.22 -4.03 -9.18
N TYR A 540 15.98 -4.88 -8.50
CA TYR A 540 16.52 -4.53 -7.18
C TYR A 540 17.78 -3.67 -7.37
N PRO A 541 18.15 -2.81 -6.39
CA PRO A 541 19.35 -1.98 -6.47
C PRO A 541 20.64 -2.75 -6.79
N PHE A 542 20.78 -3.95 -6.23
CA PHE A 542 21.95 -4.79 -6.51
C PHE A 542 22.02 -5.25 -7.97
N GLN A 543 20.90 -5.31 -8.71
CA GLN A 543 20.87 -5.68 -10.13
C GLN A 543 21.01 -4.45 -11.04
N SER A 544 20.30 -3.38 -10.70
CA SER A 544 20.31 -2.13 -11.45
C SER A 544 19.90 -0.98 -10.54
N GLY A 545 20.89 -0.22 -10.09
CA GLY A 545 20.76 0.91 -9.18
C GLY A 545 21.22 2.22 -9.81
N LEU A 546 22.21 2.87 -9.19
CA LEU A 546 22.73 4.16 -9.62
C LEU A 546 23.35 4.04 -11.03
N ARG A 547 22.93 4.90 -11.96
CA ARG A 547 23.34 4.85 -13.37
C ARG A 547 23.06 3.51 -14.05
N GLY A 548 22.12 2.74 -13.51
CA GLY A 548 21.76 1.41 -14.00
C GLY A 548 22.73 0.30 -13.59
N LEU A 549 23.79 0.60 -12.83
CA LEU A 549 24.80 -0.36 -12.40
C LEU A 549 24.40 -1.08 -11.09
N PRO A 550 24.86 -2.31 -10.86
CA PRO A 550 24.76 -2.99 -9.57
C PRO A 550 25.19 -2.09 -8.41
N THR A 551 24.27 -1.78 -7.50
CA THR A 551 24.51 -0.82 -6.42
C THR A 551 24.22 -1.43 -5.05
N LEU A 552 25.20 -1.36 -4.16
CA LEU A 552 25.04 -1.68 -2.74
C LEU A 552 24.84 -0.40 -1.94
N VAL A 553 23.71 -0.27 -1.26
CA VAL A 553 23.45 0.83 -0.31
C VAL A 553 23.62 0.32 1.12
N GLN A 554 24.44 0.96 1.96
CA GLN A 554 24.65 0.55 3.36
C GLN A 554 24.52 1.74 4.31
N ASN A 555 23.83 1.53 5.44
CA ASN A 555 23.65 2.56 6.46
C ASN A 555 24.96 2.85 7.23
N VAL A 556 25.12 4.09 7.69
CA VAL A 556 26.33 4.55 8.41
C VAL A 556 26.66 3.70 9.63
N GLU A 557 25.71 3.44 10.53
CA GLU A 557 25.98 2.57 11.68
C GLU A 557 26.40 1.17 11.23
N THR A 558 25.81 0.64 10.17
CA THR A 558 26.15 -0.71 9.68
C THR A 558 27.60 -0.80 9.23
N VAL A 559 28.12 0.21 8.51
CA VAL A 559 29.54 0.22 8.12
C VAL A 559 30.45 0.50 9.30
N SER A 560 30.00 1.27 10.29
CA SER A 560 30.79 1.64 11.47
C SER A 560 31.08 0.47 12.40
N TRP A 561 30.29 -0.62 12.34
CA TRP A 561 30.59 -1.85 13.07
C TRP A 561 31.69 -2.71 12.43
N LEU A 562 31.99 -2.51 11.13
CA LEU A 562 32.92 -3.38 10.41
C LEU A 562 34.35 -3.39 10.98
N PRO A 563 34.99 -2.25 11.31
CA PRO A 563 36.34 -2.25 11.87
C PRO A 563 36.42 -3.07 13.16
N SER A 564 35.49 -2.86 14.09
CA SER A 564 35.45 -3.58 15.37
C SER A 564 35.22 -5.07 15.21
N ILE A 565 34.31 -5.49 14.33
CA ILE A 565 34.04 -6.92 14.06
C ILE A 565 35.26 -7.59 13.43
N VAL A 566 35.93 -6.92 12.48
CA VAL A 566 37.11 -7.48 11.82
C VAL A 566 38.32 -7.54 12.77
N GLN A 567 38.48 -6.54 13.65
CA GLN A 567 39.56 -6.49 14.63
C GLN A 567 39.44 -7.57 15.71
N HIS A 568 38.25 -7.76 16.27
CA HIS A 568 38.02 -8.65 17.42
C HIS A 568 37.47 -10.03 17.03
N GLY A 569 37.04 -10.19 15.78
CA GLY A 569 36.46 -11.42 15.24
C GLY A 569 34.94 -11.54 15.45
N PRO A 570 34.29 -12.51 14.77
CA PRO A 570 32.84 -12.66 14.76
C PRO A 570 32.26 -13.16 16.10
N GLU A 571 33.06 -13.88 16.90
CA GLU A 571 32.70 -14.33 18.25
C GLU A 571 32.45 -13.15 19.18
N TRP A 572 33.25 -12.07 19.10
CA TRP A 572 33.08 -10.88 19.94
C TRP A 572 31.70 -10.24 19.74
N PHE A 573 31.28 -10.05 18.49
CA PHE A 573 29.98 -9.45 18.19
C PHE A 573 28.81 -10.38 18.52
N ARG A 574 28.98 -11.71 18.39
CA ARG A 574 27.94 -12.67 18.81
C ARG A 574 27.84 -12.80 20.33
N GLY A 575 28.95 -12.63 21.04
CA GLY A 575 29.04 -12.70 22.49
C GLY A 575 28.10 -11.74 23.23
N THR A 576 27.67 -10.66 22.57
CA THR A 576 26.69 -9.67 23.08
C THR A 576 25.24 -10.03 22.73
N GLY A 577 24.89 -11.33 22.76
CA GLY A 577 23.53 -11.80 22.51
C GLY A 577 23.07 -11.74 21.04
N GLY A 578 24.00 -11.66 20.08
CA GLY A 578 23.68 -11.50 18.65
C GLY A 578 23.95 -10.11 18.07
N GLY A 579 24.62 -9.24 18.83
CA GLY A 579 25.18 -7.97 18.36
C GLY A 579 24.95 -6.82 19.32
N VAL A 580 25.67 -5.73 19.09
CA VAL A 580 25.45 -4.41 19.71
C VAL A 580 24.74 -3.49 18.73
N GLN A 581 23.98 -2.54 19.26
CA GLN A 581 23.20 -1.57 18.49
C GLN A 581 23.25 -0.20 19.15
N LEU A 582 23.12 0.86 18.35
CA LEU A 582 22.97 2.20 18.90
C LEU A 582 21.48 2.57 19.04
N VAL A 583 21.16 3.17 20.18
CA VAL A 583 19.84 3.71 20.51
C VAL A 583 19.89 5.23 20.58
N SER A 584 18.99 5.90 19.85
CA SER A 584 18.74 7.33 20.02
C SER A 584 17.66 7.53 21.09
N LEU A 585 18.05 7.90 22.31
CA LEU A 585 17.14 8.07 23.44
C LEU A 585 16.74 9.55 23.62
N SER A 586 15.44 9.83 23.58
CA SER A 586 14.89 11.21 23.66
C SER A 586 13.59 11.29 24.47
N GLY A 587 13.05 12.50 24.60
CA GLY A 587 11.78 12.78 25.29
C GLY A 587 11.96 13.05 26.78
N ALA A 588 11.01 12.60 27.60
CA ALA A 588 10.94 12.83 29.05
C ALA A 588 11.95 11.99 29.87
N VAL A 589 13.23 12.05 29.48
CA VAL A 589 14.35 11.34 30.08
C VAL A 589 15.36 12.35 30.65
N ARG A 590 16.08 11.99 31.71
CA ARG A 590 17.04 12.91 32.35
C ARG A 590 18.24 13.23 31.45
N ASN A 591 18.80 12.21 30.81
CA ASN A 591 19.97 12.32 29.95
C ASN A 591 19.62 11.78 28.55
N PRO A 592 19.00 12.58 27.67
CA PRO A 592 18.83 12.18 26.27
C PRO A 592 20.19 12.06 25.58
N GLY A 593 20.31 11.17 24.61
CA GLY A 593 21.59 10.90 23.96
C GLY A 593 21.61 9.61 23.15
N VAL A 594 22.79 9.28 22.63
CA VAL A 594 23.01 8.00 21.96
C VAL A 594 23.63 7.01 22.95
N TYR A 595 23.09 5.80 23.00
CA TYR A 595 23.55 4.74 23.90
C TYR A 595 23.84 3.47 23.11
N GLU A 596 24.94 2.80 23.44
CA GLU A 596 25.23 1.47 22.93
C GLU A 596 24.52 0.42 23.79
N VAL A 597 23.72 -0.43 23.16
CA VAL A 597 22.92 -1.45 23.85
C VAL A 597 23.22 -2.82 23.26
N GLU A 598 23.30 -3.82 24.13
CA GLU A 598 23.43 -5.21 23.71
C GLU A 598 22.07 -5.77 23.29
N THR A 599 22.07 -6.75 22.40
CA THR A 599 20.85 -7.47 22.03
C THR A 599 20.26 -8.13 23.28
N GLY A 600 18.96 -7.92 23.51
CA GLY A 600 18.24 -8.41 24.69
C GLY A 600 18.05 -7.37 25.80
N THR A 601 18.74 -6.23 25.75
CA THR A 601 18.54 -5.11 26.70
C THR A 601 17.08 -4.68 26.68
N THR A 602 16.46 -4.58 27.85
CA THR A 602 15.04 -4.20 27.99
C THR A 602 14.81 -2.70 27.85
N LEU A 603 13.58 -2.29 27.52
CA LEU A 603 13.23 -0.85 27.45
C LEU A 603 13.42 -0.14 28.80
N ASP A 604 13.22 -0.84 29.91
CA ASP A 604 13.48 -0.34 31.27
C ASP A 604 14.97 -0.10 31.52
N GLU A 605 15.83 -1.01 31.09
CA GLU A 605 17.29 -0.83 31.20
C GLU A 605 17.76 0.35 30.34
N ILE A 606 17.25 0.49 29.11
CA ILE A 606 17.55 1.64 28.24
C ILE A 606 17.13 2.95 28.92
N LEU A 607 15.94 3.00 29.52
CA LEU A 607 15.48 4.17 30.25
C LEU A 607 16.41 4.50 31.45
N LYS A 608 16.88 3.48 32.17
CA LYS A 608 17.83 3.64 33.28
C LYS A 608 19.20 4.13 32.81
N MET A 609 19.68 3.71 31.64
CA MET A 609 20.91 4.24 31.03
C MET A 609 20.80 5.75 30.78
N GLY A 610 19.62 6.22 30.39
CA GLY A 610 19.29 7.65 30.29
C GLY A 610 19.12 8.37 31.63
N GLY A 611 19.41 7.74 32.77
CA GLY A 611 19.22 8.32 34.10
C GLY A 611 17.77 8.31 34.60
N GLY A 612 16.88 7.55 33.94
CA GLY A 612 15.47 7.45 34.25
C GLY A 612 14.63 8.61 33.72
N LEU A 613 13.38 8.69 34.18
CA LEU A 613 12.47 9.79 33.83
C LEU A 613 13.01 11.14 34.30
N ALA A 614 12.65 12.19 33.56
CA ALA A 614 12.86 13.57 33.99
C ALA A 614 12.21 13.82 35.37
N GLN A 615 12.77 14.76 36.14
CA GLN A 615 12.38 14.96 37.54
C GLN A 615 10.91 15.39 37.66
N GLY A 616 10.14 14.63 38.46
CA GLY A 616 8.72 14.91 38.72
C GLY A 616 7.77 14.37 37.65
N GLU A 617 8.28 13.71 36.61
CA GLU A 617 7.46 13.12 35.55
C GLU A 617 7.07 11.68 35.83
N GLU A 618 5.90 11.28 35.31
CA GLU A 618 5.42 9.90 35.31
C GLU A 618 5.34 9.38 33.88
N LEU A 619 5.69 8.10 33.67
CA LEU A 619 5.69 7.50 32.34
C LEU A 619 4.27 7.34 31.79
N ARG A 620 4.02 7.87 30.59
CA ARG A 620 2.78 7.69 29.83
C ARG A 620 2.90 6.62 28.76
N ALA A 621 3.95 6.69 27.95
CA ALA A 621 4.17 5.81 26.82
C ALA A 621 5.65 5.79 26.42
N ILE A 622 6.03 4.80 25.61
CA ILE A 622 7.33 4.75 24.95
C ILE A 622 7.11 4.48 23.48
N ALA A 623 7.71 5.29 22.62
CA ALA A 623 7.88 4.92 21.21
C ALA A 623 9.19 4.18 21.05
N VAL A 624 9.13 2.98 20.48
CA VAL A 624 10.31 2.23 20.07
C VAL A 624 10.33 2.23 18.56
N GLY A 625 11.37 2.81 17.95
CA GLY A 625 11.38 3.30 16.58
C GLY A 625 10.86 4.74 16.48
N GLY A 626 11.16 5.42 15.37
CA GLY A 626 10.68 6.78 15.10
C GLY A 626 9.16 6.83 14.87
N PRO A 627 8.61 7.87 14.21
CA PRO A 627 7.17 8.00 13.98
C PRO A 627 6.58 6.81 13.19
N SER A 628 7.42 6.02 12.51
CA SER A 628 7.02 4.82 11.76
C SER A 628 6.57 3.66 12.64
N SER A 629 6.80 3.75 13.94
CA SER A 629 6.42 2.74 14.93
C SER A 629 5.24 3.16 15.81
N GLY A 630 4.64 2.18 16.50
CA GLY A 630 3.60 2.38 17.49
C GLY A 630 4.13 2.88 18.85
N LEU A 631 3.22 3.42 19.67
CA LEU A 631 3.43 3.67 21.08
C LEU A 631 3.14 2.41 21.89
N LEU A 632 3.98 2.18 22.90
CA LEU A 632 3.85 1.11 23.88
C LEU A 632 3.47 1.71 25.25
N PRO A 633 2.52 1.10 25.97
CA PRO A 633 2.21 1.49 27.34
C PRO A 633 3.33 1.08 28.32
N PRO A 634 3.35 1.64 29.54
CA PRO A 634 4.35 1.33 30.56
C PRO A 634 4.46 -0.17 30.91
N THR A 635 3.37 -0.92 30.73
CA THR A 635 3.34 -2.38 30.94
C THR A 635 4.27 -3.15 30.01
N ASN A 636 4.75 -2.54 28.93
CA ASN A 636 5.68 -3.14 27.97
C ASN A 636 7.16 -2.80 28.23
N LEU A 637 7.50 -2.12 29.32
CA LEU A 637 8.87 -1.77 29.68
C LEU A 637 9.83 -2.97 29.78
N GLY A 638 9.32 -4.13 30.19
CA GLY A 638 10.12 -5.36 30.29
C GLY A 638 10.39 -6.05 28.95
N LEU A 639 9.92 -5.51 27.82
CA LEU A 639 10.21 -6.10 26.52
C LEU A 639 11.70 -5.89 26.17
N PRO A 640 12.37 -6.93 25.63
CA PRO A 640 13.70 -6.76 25.07
C PRO A 640 13.65 -5.88 23.81
N PHE A 641 14.70 -5.09 23.60
CA PHE A 641 14.90 -4.23 22.44
C PHE A 641 15.27 -5.06 21.20
N GLU A 642 14.34 -5.93 20.81
CA GLU A 642 14.52 -6.92 19.75
C GLU A 642 13.35 -6.90 18.78
N HIS A 643 13.63 -7.18 17.50
CA HIS A 643 12.65 -7.07 16.44
C HIS A 643 11.40 -7.94 16.66
N SER A 644 11.56 -9.21 17.06
CA SER A 644 10.45 -10.15 17.28
C SER A 644 9.55 -9.70 18.43
N ALA A 645 10.14 -9.43 19.60
CA ALA A 645 9.40 -9.06 20.80
C ALA A 645 8.60 -7.75 20.63
N LEU A 646 9.20 -6.75 19.98
CA LEU A 646 8.52 -5.48 19.71
C LEU A 646 7.41 -5.63 18.67
N GLN A 647 7.63 -6.45 17.63
CA GLN A 647 6.63 -6.70 16.59
C GLN A 647 5.36 -7.35 17.15
N ASP A 648 5.50 -8.31 18.06
CA ASP A 648 4.36 -8.97 18.72
C ASP A 648 3.58 -7.99 19.60
N ALA A 649 4.26 -7.01 20.19
CA ALA A 649 3.63 -5.92 20.93
C ALA A 649 2.98 -4.85 20.03
N GLY A 650 3.20 -4.89 18.71
CA GLY A 650 2.69 -3.90 17.75
C GLY A 650 3.56 -2.66 17.58
N ALA A 651 4.81 -2.72 18.02
CA ALA A 651 5.86 -1.75 17.72
C ALA A 651 6.85 -2.33 16.70
N ALA A 652 7.76 -1.50 16.20
CA ALA A 652 8.84 -1.93 15.32
C ALA A 652 10.15 -1.30 15.80
N LEU A 653 11.20 -2.12 15.91
CA LEU A 653 12.53 -1.66 16.31
C LEU A 653 13.04 -0.48 15.45
N GLY A 654 12.71 -0.50 14.15
CA GLY A 654 13.03 0.57 13.22
C GLY A 654 14.51 0.91 13.22
N THR A 655 14.80 2.20 13.13
CA THR A 655 16.15 2.79 13.13
C THR A 655 16.77 2.91 14.54
N GLY A 656 16.18 2.32 15.57
CA GLY A 656 16.77 2.32 16.91
C GLY A 656 16.48 3.59 17.73
N ALA A 657 15.47 4.38 17.38
CA ALA A 657 15.02 5.48 18.24
C ALA A 657 14.18 4.96 19.43
N VAL A 658 14.32 5.58 20.59
CA VAL A 658 13.47 5.37 21.77
C VAL A 658 13.06 6.73 22.29
N ARG A 659 11.78 7.09 22.16
CA ARG A 659 11.24 8.33 22.74
C ARG A 659 10.35 8.01 23.94
N VAL A 660 10.67 8.62 25.06
CA VAL A 660 9.94 8.49 26.32
C VAL A 660 8.90 9.61 26.42
N PHE A 661 7.65 9.26 26.73
CA PHE A 661 6.56 10.22 26.89
C PHE A 661 6.13 10.32 28.35
N ALA A 662 6.09 11.53 28.86
CA ALA A 662 5.54 11.83 30.19
C ALA A 662 4.00 11.89 30.18
N LYS A 663 3.37 11.76 31.36
CA LYS A 663 1.92 11.99 31.54
C LYS A 663 1.50 13.44 31.28
N SER A 664 2.44 14.38 31.32
CA SER A 664 2.21 15.76 30.89
C SER A 664 2.01 15.90 29.37
N GLU A 665 2.43 14.91 28.58
CA GLU A 665 2.33 14.92 27.12
C GLU A 665 1.06 14.24 26.59
N CYS A 666 0.41 14.90 25.62
CA CYS A 666 -0.79 14.37 24.97
C CYS A 666 -0.44 13.39 23.85
N ILE A 667 -0.72 12.10 24.07
CA ILE A 667 -0.49 11.03 23.07
C ILE A 667 -1.39 11.15 21.82
N VAL A 668 -2.56 11.80 21.92
CA VAL A 668 -3.45 12.05 20.77
C VAL A 668 -2.85 13.09 19.85
N ALA A 669 -2.33 14.17 20.43
CA ALA A 669 -1.58 15.20 19.70
C ALA A 669 -0.35 14.59 19.05
N GLU A 670 0.34 13.68 19.74
CA GLU A 670 1.53 13.03 19.20
C GLU A 670 1.24 12.10 18.01
N ALA A 671 0.14 11.35 18.07
CA ALA A 671 -0.32 10.58 16.92
C ALA A 671 -0.68 11.49 15.73
N LEU A 672 -1.26 12.67 15.98
CA LEU A 672 -1.54 13.66 14.93
C LEU A 672 -0.25 14.22 14.32
N LYS A 673 0.76 14.56 15.15
CA LYS A 673 2.06 15.03 14.67
C LYS A 673 2.72 14.00 13.77
N ALA A 674 2.75 12.72 14.18
CA ALA A 674 3.27 11.64 13.36
C ALA A 674 2.50 11.46 12.04
N ALA A 675 1.16 11.54 12.07
CA ALA A 675 0.34 11.45 10.87
C ALA A 675 0.61 12.60 9.88
N ARG A 676 0.76 13.84 10.39
CA ARG A 676 1.12 15.02 9.61
C ARG A 676 2.51 14.89 9.00
N PHE A 677 3.49 14.43 9.77
CA PHE A 677 4.84 14.13 9.28
C PHE A 677 4.78 13.21 8.04
N PHE A 678 4.06 12.09 8.10
CA PHE A 678 3.98 11.18 6.95
C PHE A 678 3.21 11.74 5.75
N ARG A 679 2.22 12.60 5.98
CA ARG A 679 1.52 13.30 4.90
C ARG A 679 2.48 14.23 4.16
N ASP A 680 3.28 14.99 4.91
CA ASP A 680 4.15 16.04 4.38
C ASP A 680 5.41 15.43 3.74
N GLU A 681 5.95 14.36 4.30
CA GLU A 681 7.12 13.62 3.77
C GLU A 681 6.78 12.60 2.68
N SER A 682 5.51 12.49 2.31
CA SER A 682 5.08 11.61 1.22
C SER A 682 5.61 12.12 -0.11
N CYS A 683 6.41 11.29 -0.81
CA CYS A 683 6.83 11.61 -2.19
C CYS A 683 5.64 11.75 -3.17
N GLY A 684 4.44 11.27 -2.82
CA GLY A 684 3.25 11.42 -3.64
C GLY A 684 3.13 10.45 -4.84
N ARG A 685 4.08 9.51 -5.02
CA ARG A 685 4.08 8.55 -6.15
C ARG A 685 2.90 7.57 -6.10
N CYS A 686 2.71 6.87 -4.98
CA CYS A 686 1.63 5.89 -4.86
C CYS A 686 0.35 6.53 -4.29
N THR A 687 -0.77 6.31 -4.99
CA THR A 687 -2.10 6.77 -4.55
C THR A 687 -2.46 6.36 -3.11
N PRO A 688 -2.29 5.10 -2.67
CA PRO A 688 -2.66 4.71 -1.32
C PRO A 688 -1.92 5.55 -0.27
N CYS A 689 -0.61 5.77 -0.40
CA CYS A 689 0.13 6.63 0.53
C CYS A 689 -0.27 8.10 0.39
N ARG A 690 -0.26 8.67 -0.82
CA ARG A 690 -0.52 10.11 -1.03
C ARG A 690 -1.88 10.54 -0.52
N VAL A 691 -2.92 9.78 -0.87
CA VAL A 691 -4.29 10.11 -0.48
C VAL A 691 -4.57 9.61 0.94
N GLY A 692 -4.07 8.42 1.29
CA GLY A 692 -4.32 7.79 2.58
C GLY A 692 -3.72 8.59 3.73
N THR A 693 -2.46 9.02 3.66
CA THR A 693 -1.85 9.86 4.72
C THR A 693 -2.63 11.16 4.98
N SER A 694 -3.08 11.84 3.92
CA SER A 694 -3.93 13.03 4.04
C SER A 694 -5.30 12.70 4.67
N GLU A 695 -5.88 11.56 4.32
CA GLU A 695 -7.15 11.10 4.85
C GLU A 695 -7.03 10.70 6.33
N ILE A 696 -5.92 10.07 6.75
CA ILE A 696 -5.64 9.74 8.15
C ILE A 696 -5.58 11.00 9.00
N VAL A 697 -4.86 12.03 8.56
CA VAL A 697 -4.81 13.31 9.28
C VAL A 697 -6.21 13.89 9.47
N ARG A 698 -6.99 13.96 8.38
CA ARG A 698 -8.36 14.48 8.43
C ARG A 698 -9.27 13.67 9.36
N LEU A 699 -9.22 12.34 9.27
CA LEU A 699 -10.04 11.46 10.10
C LEU A 699 -9.64 11.55 11.58
N TRP A 700 -8.35 11.70 11.87
CA TRP A 700 -7.86 11.83 13.23
C TRP A 700 -8.26 13.17 13.86
N GLU A 701 -8.12 14.27 13.12
CA GLU A 701 -8.60 15.59 13.56
C GLU A 701 -10.11 15.56 13.85
N ARG A 702 -10.90 14.96 12.96
CA ARG A 702 -12.33 14.77 13.18
C ARG A 702 -12.65 13.85 14.36
N ALA A 703 -11.87 12.80 14.57
CA ALA A 703 -12.04 11.90 15.71
C ALA A 703 -11.83 12.64 17.03
N ALA A 704 -10.87 13.57 17.09
CA ALA A 704 -10.61 14.37 18.29
C ALA A 704 -11.74 15.36 18.62
N GLU A 705 -12.48 15.83 17.61
CA GLU A 705 -13.56 16.82 17.76
C GLU A 705 -14.95 16.19 18.00
N THR A 706 -15.17 14.93 17.58
CA THR A 706 -16.50 14.32 17.65
C THR A 706 -16.75 13.62 18.98
N GLN A 707 -17.99 13.68 19.47
CA GLN A 707 -18.40 12.96 20.69
C GLN A 707 -18.44 11.43 20.52
N ASN A 708 -18.44 10.94 19.28
CA ASN A 708 -18.45 9.51 18.97
C ASN A 708 -17.60 9.23 17.73
N ALA A 709 -16.31 9.04 17.95
CA ALA A 709 -15.30 8.84 16.91
C ALA A 709 -15.28 7.42 16.31
N GLY A 710 -16.20 6.52 16.70
CA GLY A 710 -16.14 5.11 16.29
C GLY A 710 -16.17 4.90 14.77
N ASP A 711 -16.90 5.76 14.04
CA ASP A 711 -16.94 5.72 12.57
C ASP A 711 -15.61 6.17 11.96
N GLU A 712 -15.03 7.29 12.43
CA GLU A 712 -13.72 7.79 12.00
C GLU A 712 -12.60 6.77 12.28
N LEU A 713 -12.57 6.19 13.48
CA LEU A 713 -11.58 5.17 13.87
C LEU A 713 -11.69 3.90 13.03
N GLY A 714 -12.91 3.46 12.71
CA GLY A 714 -13.14 2.36 11.78
C GLY A 714 -12.59 2.66 10.38
N MET A 715 -12.83 3.88 9.87
CA MET A 715 -12.30 4.31 8.57
C MET A 715 -10.77 4.40 8.56
N ILE A 716 -10.16 4.86 9.65
CA ILE A 716 -8.69 4.88 9.81
C ILE A 716 -8.12 3.47 9.66
N GLY A 717 -8.75 2.47 10.28
CA GLY A 717 -8.37 1.06 10.11
C GLY A 717 -8.44 0.60 8.65
N GLU A 718 -9.54 0.89 7.95
CA GLU A 718 -9.69 0.55 6.52
C GLU A 718 -8.63 1.23 5.63
N VAL A 719 -8.35 2.51 5.86
CA VAL A 719 -7.34 3.27 5.11
C VAL A 719 -5.95 2.70 5.37
N ALA A 720 -5.63 2.40 6.64
CA ALA A 720 -4.35 1.81 7.03
C ALA A 720 -4.11 0.45 6.37
N ASP A 721 -5.13 -0.41 6.29
CA ASP A 721 -5.00 -1.72 5.64
C ASP A 721 -4.72 -1.59 4.13
N VAL A 722 -5.39 -0.66 3.46
CA VAL A 722 -5.12 -0.36 2.04
C VAL A 722 -3.70 0.17 1.85
N MET A 723 -3.27 1.08 2.72
CA MET A 723 -1.93 1.65 2.69
C MET A 723 -0.85 0.58 2.91
N ARG A 724 -1.03 -0.30 3.90
CA ARG A 724 -0.11 -1.41 4.21
C ARG A 724 0.04 -2.39 3.04
N GLN A 725 -1.05 -2.68 2.33
CA GLN A 725 -1.05 -3.67 1.24
C GLN A 725 -0.59 -3.11 -0.11
N ALA A 726 -0.75 -1.81 -0.35
CA ALA A 726 -0.64 -1.24 -1.70
C ALA A 726 0.39 -0.11 -1.85
N SER A 727 1.03 0.34 -0.76
CA SER A 727 2.11 1.33 -0.83
C SER A 727 3.39 0.73 -1.39
N ILE A 728 4.18 1.54 -2.10
CA ILE A 728 5.41 1.09 -2.77
C ILE A 728 6.55 0.89 -1.77
N CYS A 729 6.64 1.73 -0.74
CA CYS A 729 7.76 1.76 0.21
C CYS A 729 7.28 1.74 1.67
N GLY A 730 8.26 1.59 2.58
CA GLY A 730 8.03 1.51 4.02
C GLY A 730 7.25 2.69 4.61
N LEU A 731 7.40 3.91 4.07
CA LEU A 731 6.67 5.09 4.53
C LEU A 731 5.16 4.85 4.53
N GLY A 732 4.59 4.49 3.37
CA GLY A 732 3.15 4.28 3.28
C GLY A 732 2.67 3.03 4.04
N VAL A 733 3.55 2.04 4.24
CA VAL A 733 3.24 0.84 5.03
C VAL A 733 3.15 1.16 6.53
N ALA A 734 3.99 2.06 7.01
CA ALA A 734 4.16 2.37 8.43
C ALA A 734 3.39 3.62 8.89
N ALA A 735 2.94 4.47 7.97
CA ALA A 735 2.39 5.79 8.30
C ALA A 735 1.20 5.80 9.29
N CYS A 736 0.46 4.70 9.39
CA CYS A 736 -0.68 4.59 10.30
C CYS A 736 -0.33 3.95 11.66
N ASN A 737 0.88 3.43 11.85
CA ASN A 737 1.22 2.62 13.02
C ASN A 737 1.05 3.40 14.34
N ARG A 738 1.52 4.65 14.38
CA ARG A 738 1.39 5.52 15.55
C ARG A 738 -0.07 5.76 15.94
N VAL A 739 -0.89 6.13 14.97
CA VAL A 739 -2.33 6.36 15.14
C VAL A 739 -3.04 5.09 15.64
N LEU A 740 -2.81 3.95 14.99
CA LEU A 740 -3.42 2.68 15.37
C LEU A 740 -3.01 2.19 16.76
N SER A 741 -1.76 2.45 17.16
CA SER A 741 -1.30 2.10 18.51
C SER A 741 -2.02 2.91 19.59
N VAL A 742 -2.32 4.18 19.34
CA VAL A 742 -3.10 5.00 20.29
C VAL A 742 -4.52 4.44 20.45
N VAL A 743 -5.18 4.09 19.33
CA VAL A 743 -6.50 3.45 19.35
C VAL A 743 -6.48 2.12 20.11
N ARG A 744 -5.39 1.35 19.99
CA ARG A 744 -5.26 0.04 20.63
C ARG A 744 -5.06 0.14 22.14
N HIS A 745 -4.17 1.04 22.58
CA HIS A 745 -3.68 1.07 23.96
C HIS A 745 -4.40 2.10 24.84
N TRP A 746 -4.98 3.14 24.24
CA TRP A 746 -5.72 4.17 24.95
C TRP A 746 -7.02 4.56 24.23
N PRO A 747 -7.96 3.62 24.00
CA PRO A 747 -9.23 3.92 23.35
C PRO A 747 -10.07 4.98 24.11
N GLU A 748 -9.87 5.11 25.42
CA GLU A 748 -10.56 6.05 26.29
C GLU A 748 -10.19 7.51 26.01
N VAL A 749 -8.96 7.80 25.61
CA VAL A 749 -8.51 9.19 25.38
C VAL A 749 -8.95 9.78 24.03
N ILE A 750 -9.58 8.95 23.20
CA ILE A 750 -10.13 9.37 21.90
C ILE A 750 -11.60 9.79 22.02
N GLN A 751 -12.28 9.42 23.11
CA GLN A 751 -13.56 10.03 23.45
C GLN A 751 -13.33 11.52 23.73
N PRO A 752 -14.30 12.39 23.40
CA PRO A 752 -14.02 13.76 23.00
C PRO A 752 -13.03 14.44 23.95
N HIS A 753 -11.90 14.86 23.37
CA HIS A 753 -10.92 15.75 23.98
C HIS A 753 -11.52 17.16 24.21
N THR A 754 -12.80 17.24 24.60
CA THR A 754 -13.55 18.45 24.94
C THR A 754 -14.19 18.37 26.33
N ALA A 755 -14.04 17.26 27.07
CA ALA A 755 -14.74 17.05 28.35
C ALA A 755 -13.87 17.06 29.62
N ASP A 756 -12.54 17.01 29.53
CA ASP A 756 -11.66 16.98 30.71
C ASP A 756 -10.53 18.01 30.63
N ALA A 757 -9.98 18.36 31.80
CA ALA A 757 -8.93 19.35 32.07
C ALA A 757 -7.60 19.20 31.27
N GLU A 758 -7.51 18.24 30.34
CA GLU A 758 -6.46 18.16 29.32
C GLU A 758 -6.60 19.23 28.23
N VAL A 759 -7.79 19.83 28.05
CA VAL A 759 -8.02 20.92 27.08
C VAL A 759 -7.31 22.22 27.45
N GLU A 760 -7.23 22.56 28.75
CA GLU A 760 -6.45 23.72 29.19
C GLU A 760 -4.95 23.53 28.90
N ARG A 761 -4.47 22.27 28.87
CA ARG A 761 -3.09 21.94 28.45
C ARG A 761 -2.92 21.85 26.94
N SER A 762 -3.94 21.44 26.18
CA SER A 762 -3.88 21.41 24.71
C SER A 762 -4.05 22.78 24.07
N GLN A 763 -4.66 23.75 24.76
CA GLN A 763 -4.69 25.16 24.31
C GLN A 763 -3.31 25.84 24.39
N GLN A 764 -2.38 25.34 25.21
CA GLN A 764 -0.96 25.72 25.15
C GLN A 764 -0.21 25.08 23.96
N CYS A 765 -0.80 24.10 23.27
CA CYS A 765 -0.21 23.41 22.11
C CYS A 765 -0.59 24.06 20.75
N GLN A 766 -1.17 25.27 20.73
CA GLN A 766 -1.41 26.05 19.51
C GLN A 766 -0.37 27.14 19.23
N VAL A 767 0.76 27.17 19.97
CA VAL A 767 1.86 28.11 19.75
C VAL A 767 3.03 27.42 19.09
#